data_AF-A0A1S3V5V7-F1
#
_entry.id   AF-A0A1S3V5V7-F1
#
_cell.length_a   1.000
_cell.length_b   1.000
_cell.length_c   1.000
_cell.angle_alpha   90.00
_cell.angle_beta   90.00
_cell.angle_gamma   90.00
#
_symmetry.space_group_name_H-M   'P 1'
#
loop_
_entity.id
_entity.type
_entity.pdbx_description
1 polymer ?
#
loop_
_entity_poly.entity_id
_entity_poly.type
_entity_poly.pdbx_seq_one_letter_code
_entity_poly.pdbx_strand_id
1 'polypeptide(L)'
;MAYGGAGPVGGSGSASTIKQVKLERESELRIEVGNDAPLRLRLLNGTAEIFGTELPPEIWLNFPPRLKFAVFTWFGATIEMDGATETDYTADETPMVSYVNVHAILDGRRSRAKASSPDDFESSQGPRVIVVGPTDSGKSTLSRMFLSWAAKQGWKPTFVDLDIGQGSITIPGCIAATPIEMPIDPVEGIPLEMPLVYFYGHATPSNNVELYKVLVKELSGMIERQFTGNAESRASGMVINTMGWIEGVGYDLLLHAIRTFKANVVLVLGQEKLCSMLKDVLKSEPKVDVVKLQRSGGVVSRNAKVRQKARSYRIREYFYGLSNDLSPHSNIANFSDLFVYRVGGGPQAPRSALPIGAEPAADPTRVVPVNINRDLLHLVLAVSFAKEPDEIISSNVAGFIYVTDIDIQRKKITYLAPSSGELPSKYLIMGSLTCLYKHSLSNPLSNLRFYFLLHSSPMEMDSLPNGNNATGTPIAATPNPAPPPPSNLPQLTESLKLEHQFLRVPFEHYKKTLRANHRAVEKEMSAVISGVNEAADLSPDDAVNHLNSLVSRLQGLKRKLEEGSRAEHLQAQKCRARLDHLESADAENMPEWNNTRLKRILVDYMLRMSYYDTAVKLAESSNLQDLVDIDVFQEAKKVIDALQNRDVAPGLAWCADNKSRLKKSKSKLEFQLRLQEFIELVRAENNLRAITYARKYLAPWGATHMKELQRVLATLAFKKDTECATYKVLFEDKQWDFLVDQFKQEFCKLYGMTLEPLLNIYLQAGLSALKTPYCYEDDCTKEDPLSQEAFRTLALPLPYSKQHHSKLVCYITKELMDTENPPQVLPNGYVYSTKALEEMAKKNNGRIICPRTGLVCSDTDLVKAYIS
;
A
#
# COMPACT_ATOMS: atom_id res chain seq x y z
N MET A 1 -28.81 -21.35 48.54
CA MET A 1 -28.36 -20.08 49.16
C MET A 1 -26.85 -20.02 48.96
N ALA A 2 -26.29 -19.27 47.99
CA ALA A 2 -26.05 -17.80 47.99
C ALA A 2 -25.17 -17.40 49.19
N TYR A 3 -24.04 -16.67 49.13
CA TYR A 3 -23.39 -15.66 48.28
C TYR A 3 -21.85 -15.82 48.44
N GLY A 4 -20.90 -15.29 47.66
CA GLY A 4 -20.83 -14.10 46.79
C GLY A 4 -19.74 -13.13 47.33
N GLY A 5 -18.72 -12.81 46.52
CA GLY A 5 -17.69 -11.81 46.86
C GLY A 5 -16.63 -11.64 45.76
N ALA A 6 -16.92 -10.79 44.77
CA ALA A 6 -16.04 -10.44 43.66
C ALA A 6 -15.10 -9.28 44.04
N GLY A 7 -13.80 -9.44 43.79
CA GLY A 7 -12.80 -8.37 43.81
C GLY A 7 -12.71 -7.64 42.45
N PRO A 8 -12.26 -6.37 42.42
CA PRO A 8 -12.35 -5.54 41.23
C PRO A 8 -11.34 -5.97 40.17
N VAL A 9 -11.85 -6.19 38.94
CA VAL A 9 -11.05 -6.40 37.73
C VAL A 9 -10.52 -5.04 37.29
N GLY A 10 -9.25 -4.76 37.64
CA GLY A 10 -8.52 -3.61 37.12
C GLY A 10 -8.28 -3.77 35.62
N GLY A 11 -8.93 -2.93 34.80
CA GLY A 11 -8.59 -2.78 33.39
C GLY A 11 -7.25 -2.07 33.25
N SER A 12 -6.21 -2.81 32.82
CA SER A 12 -4.90 -2.27 32.48
C SER A 12 -4.97 -1.48 31.17
N GLY A 13 -5.16 -0.16 31.27
CA GLY A 13 -4.78 0.74 30.20
C GLY A 13 -3.24 0.75 30.10
N SER A 14 -2.68 0.27 29.00
CA SER A 14 -1.22 0.30 28.80
C SER A 14 -0.75 1.75 28.64
N ALA A 15 -0.11 2.27 29.68
CA ALA A 15 0.73 3.45 29.57
C ALA A 15 1.86 3.17 28.56
N SER A 16 2.17 4.13 27.69
CA SER A 16 3.32 4.03 26.78
C SER A 16 4.62 4.04 27.58
N THR A 17 5.24 2.88 27.77
CA THR A 17 6.57 2.75 28.37
C THR A 17 7.62 2.98 27.29
N ILE A 18 8.08 4.23 27.18
CA ILE A 18 9.26 4.56 26.39
C ILE A 18 10.49 3.96 27.09
N LYS A 19 11.23 3.13 26.38
CA LYS A 19 12.46 2.46 26.85
C LYS A 19 13.61 2.85 25.92
N GLN A 20 14.72 3.30 26.50
CA GLN A 20 15.95 3.54 25.75
C GLN A 20 16.96 2.44 26.06
N VAL A 21 17.64 1.96 25.02
CA VAL A 21 18.67 0.93 25.10
C VAL A 21 19.93 1.47 24.44
N LYS A 22 21.02 1.54 25.20
CA LYS A 22 22.34 1.83 24.67
C LYS A 22 22.98 0.52 24.22
N LEU A 23 23.46 0.51 22.99
CA LEU A 23 24.21 -0.58 22.38
C LEU A 23 25.68 -0.18 22.30
N GLU A 24 26.54 -1.04 22.82
CA GLU A 24 27.99 -0.91 22.69
C GLU A 24 28.43 -1.39 21.29
N ARG A 25 29.65 -1.07 20.91
CA ARG A 25 30.22 -1.48 19.62
C ARG A 25 30.10 -3.01 19.42
N GLU A 26 29.72 -3.40 18.20
CA GLU A 26 29.60 -4.81 17.76
C GLU A 26 28.57 -5.64 18.55
N SER A 27 27.58 -4.98 19.16
CA SER A 27 26.45 -5.62 19.84
C SER A 27 25.13 -5.48 19.07
N GLU A 28 24.16 -6.36 19.37
CA GLU A 28 22.79 -6.29 18.85
C GLU A 28 21.73 -6.30 19.95
N LEU A 29 20.67 -5.52 19.76
CA LEU A 29 19.42 -5.63 20.50
C LEU A 29 18.51 -6.62 19.80
N ARG A 30 18.23 -7.76 20.42
CA ARG A 30 17.29 -8.77 19.91
C ARG A 30 15.90 -8.49 20.44
N ILE A 31 14.90 -8.48 19.56
CA ILE A 31 13.54 -8.05 19.88
C ILE A 31 12.53 -9.07 19.35
N GLU A 32 11.60 -9.46 20.22
CA GLU A 32 10.34 -10.10 19.85
C GLU A 32 9.19 -9.13 20.18
N VAL A 33 8.50 -8.65 19.15
CA VAL A 33 7.36 -7.74 19.32
C VAL A 33 6.18 -8.49 19.94
N GLY A 34 5.47 -7.83 20.86
CA GLY A 34 4.29 -8.40 21.50
C GLY A 34 3.22 -8.90 20.52
N ASN A 35 2.31 -9.75 21.02
CA ASN A 35 1.36 -10.49 20.19
C ASN A 35 0.22 -9.65 19.58
N ASP A 36 -0.08 -8.49 20.17
CA ASP A 36 -1.32 -7.75 19.93
C ASP A 36 -1.14 -6.28 19.50
N ALA A 37 0.01 -5.68 19.81
CA ALA A 37 0.29 -4.27 19.52
C ALA A 37 1.63 -4.11 18.78
N PRO A 38 1.74 -3.13 17.87
CA PRO A 38 3.00 -2.83 17.21
C PRO A 38 4.01 -2.24 18.19
N LEU A 39 5.30 -2.37 17.87
CA LEU A 39 6.41 -1.72 18.55
C LEU A 39 6.90 -0.57 17.68
N ARG A 40 7.07 0.62 18.27
CA ARG A 40 7.75 1.73 17.60
C ARG A 40 9.20 1.78 18.03
N LEU A 41 10.11 2.04 17.10
CA LEU A 41 11.54 2.13 17.39
C LEU A 41 12.19 3.23 16.55
N ARG A 42 13.12 3.98 17.15
CA ARG A 42 13.97 4.96 16.45
C ARG A 42 15.41 4.96 16.95
N LEU A 43 16.33 5.37 16.09
CA LEU A 43 17.73 5.62 16.43
C LEU A 43 17.88 7.04 16.97
N LEU A 44 18.42 7.21 18.18
CA LEU A 44 18.68 8.54 18.76
C LEU A 44 20.10 9.03 18.50
N ASN A 45 21.09 8.15 18.63
CA ASN A 45 22.51 8.47 18.48
C ASN A 45 23.28 7.30 17.88
N GLY A 46 24.38 7.58 17.19
CA GLY A 46 25.25 6.59 16.57
C GLY A 46 24.69 6.04 15.25
N THR A 47 25.10 4.83 14.89
CA THR A 47 24.63 4.14 13.67
C THR A 47 24.19 2.73 14.02
N ALA A 48 23.05 2.30 13.50
CA ALA A 48 22.55 0.94 13.67
C ALA A 48 21.88 0.44 12.39
N GLU A 49 21.83 -0.87 12.23
CA GLU A 49 21.20 -1.54 11.10
C GLU A 49 20.30 -2.69 11.55
N ILE A 50 19.24 -2.94 10.79
CA ILE A 50 18.43 -4.16 10.90
C ILE A 50 18.67 -4.98 9.65
N PHE A 51 19.36 -6.11 9.81
CA PHE A 51 19.65 -7.07 8.75
C PHE A 51 20.25 -6.43 7.47
N GLY A 52 21.19 -5.50 7.66
CA GLY A 52 21.93 -4.81 6.60
C GLY A 52 21.32 -3.51 6.10
N THR A 53 20.13 -3.13 6.60
CA THR A 53 19.49 -1.85 6.30
C THR A 53 19.72 -0.86 7.43
N GLU A 54 20.35 0.27 7.12
CA GLU A 54 20.64 1.32 8.10
C GLU A 54 19.36 1.99 8.62
N LEU A 55 19.35 2.26 9.92
CA LEU A 55 18.27 2.98 10.57
C LEU A 55 18.47 4.50 10.39
N PRO A 56 17.48 5.23 9.88
CA PRO A 56 17.54 6.69 9.83
C PRO A 56 17.49 7.29 11.25
N PRO A 57 18.27 8.37 11.52
CA PRO A 57 18.26 9.03 12.81
C PRO A 57 16.92 9.71 13.07
N GLU A 58 16.44 9.62 14.31
CA GLU A 58 15.25 10.27 14.86
C GLU A 58 13.89 9.89 14.23
N ILE A 59 13.86 9.01 13.24
CA ILE A 59 12.63 8.55 12.57
C ILE A 59 12.03 7.34 13.29
N TRP A 60 10.74 7.43 13.62
CA TRP A 60 9.98 6.31 14.18
C TRP A 60 9.59 5.29 13.11
N LEU A 61 10.08 4.06 13.26
CA LEU A 61 9.63 2.89 12.50
C LEU A 61 8.58 2.11 13.31
N ASN A 62 7.52 1.63 12.64
CA ASN A 62 6.44 0.88 13.27
C ASN A 62 6.53 -0.60 12.88
N PHE A 63 6.92 -1.45 13.82
CA PHE A 63 7.04 -2.89 13.61
C PHE A 63 5.73 -3.60 14.00
N PRO A 64 5.15 -4.44 13.12
CA PRO A 64 3.90 -5.14 13.40
C PRO A 64 4.05 -6.16 14.54
N PRO A 65 2.93 -6.54 15.18
CA PRO A 65 2.92 -7.56 16.22
C PRO A 65 3.61 -8.86 15.77
N ARG A 66 4.29 -9.55 16.71
CA ARG A 66 4.92 -10.88 16.52
C ARG A 66 6.15 -10.91 15.62
N LEU A 67 6.59 -9.76 15.11
CA LEU A 67 7.84 -9.69 14.37
C LEU A 67 9.02 -9.98 15.30
N LYS A 68 10.02 -10.70 14.77
CA LYS A 68 11.27 -10.99 15.47
C LYS A 68 12.43 -10.42 14.64
N PHE A 69 13.23 -9.56 15.23
CA PHE A 69 14.35 -8.92 14.55
C PHE A 69 15.49 -8.55 15.51
N ALA A 70 16.63 -8.17 14.95
CA ALA A 70 17.77 -7.69 15.72
C ALA A 70 18.24 -6.35 15.15
N VAL A 71 18.55 -5.40 16.04
CA VAL A 71 19.15 -4.10 15.73
C VAL A 71 20.63 -4.19 16.09
N PHE A 72 21.51 -4.21 15.10
CA PHE A 72 22.95 -4.34 15.28
C PHE A 72 23.66 -2.98 15.12
N THR A 73 24.78 -2.77 15.81
CA THR A 73 25.62 -1.57 15.62
C THR A 73 27.10 -1.92 15.46
N TRP A 74 27.74 -1.30 14.47
CA TRP A 74 29.20 -1.41 14.24
C TRP A 74 30.03 -0.51 15.18
N PHE A 75 29.47 0.60 15.64
CA PHE A 75 30.24 1.67 16.31
C PHE A 75 29.63 2.12 17.65
N GLY A 76 28.48 1.57 18.03
CA GLY A 76 27.68 2.01 19.17
C GLY A 76 26.46 2.81 18.72
N ALA A 77 25.35 2.62 19.43
CA ALA A 77 24.08 3.28 19.12
C ALA A 77 23.21 3.46 20.37
N THR A 78 22.25 4.38 20.31
CA THR A 78 21.18 4.48 21.31
C THR A 78 19.84 4.34 20.61
N ILE A 79 19.07 3.32 21.00
CA ILE A 79 17.79 2.98 20.42
C ILE A 79 16.68 3.37 21.41
N GLU A 80 15.66 4.06 20.92
CA GLU A 80 14.44 4.33 21.69
C GLU A 80 13.30 3.48 21.17
N MET A 81 12.60 2.81 22.07
CA MET A 81 11.47 1.95 21.80
C MET A 81 10.23 2.45 22.54
N ASP A 82 9.08 2.41 21.88
CA ASP A 82 7.78 2.69 22.47
C ASP A 82 6.77 1.62 22.07
N GLY A 83 6.35 0.83 23.05
CA GLY A 83 5.47 -0.33 22.86
C GLY A 83 5.91 -1.51 23.73
N ALA A 84 5.09 -2.56 23.74
CA ALA A 84 5.38 -3.78 24.49
C ALA A 84 6.21 -4.77 23.64
N THR A 85 7.30 -5.24 24.21
CA THR A 85 8.08 -6.38 23.72
C THR A 85 7.68 -7.65 24.48
N GLU A 86 7.64 -8.79 23.80
CA GLU A 86 7.50 -10.10 24.47
C GLU A 86 8.83 -10.47 25.12
N THR A 87 9.92 -10.29 24.39
CA THR A 87 11.28 -10.36 24.91
C THR A 87 12.14 -9.31 24.20
N ASP A 88 13.04 -8.67 24.95
CA ASP A 88 14.12 -7.89 24.37
C ASP A 88 15.37 -7.97 25.25
N TYR A 89 16.55 -8.13 24.64
CA TYR A 89 17.83 -8.21 25.33
C TYR A 89 18.99 -7.89 24.40
N THR A 90 20.08 -7.35 24.96
CA THR A 90 21.31 -7.08 24.22
C THR A 90 22.21 -8.31 24.22
N ALA A 91 22.84 -8.59 23.07
CA ALA A 91 23.86 -9.61 22.91
C ALA A 91 25.12 -9.00 22.28
N ASP A 92 26.29 -9.34 22.81
CA ASP A 92 27.61 -8.94 22.34
C ASP A 92 28.29 -10.05 21.49
N GLU A 93 27.93 -11.31 21.71
CA GLU A 93 28.37 -12.42 20.85
C GLU A 93 27.50 -12.51 19.57
N THR A 94 28.06 -12.02 18.45
CA THR A 94 27.40 -12.07 17.14
C THR A 94 28.33 -12.58 16.03
N PRO A 95 27.80 -13.28 15.01
CA PRO A 95 28.60 -13.70 13.85
C PRO A 95 28.79 -12.58 12.80
N MET A 96 28.43 -11.33 13.09
CA MET A 96 28.32 -10.25 12.10
C MET A 96 29.65 -9.94 11.40
N VAL A 97 30.78 -9.99 12.12
CA VAL A 97 32.12 -9.81 11.54
C VAL A 97 32.41 -10.87 10.47
N SER A 98 32.02 -12.13 10.72
CA SER A 98 32.20 -13.20 9.73
C SER A 98 31.34 -12.99 8.50
N TYR A 99 30.12 -12.48 8.68
CA TYR A 99 29.19 -12.20 7.58
C TYR A 99 29.68 -11.05 6.71
N VAL A 100 30.08 -9.92 7.30
CA VAL A 100 30.57 -8.77 6.52
C VAL A 100 31.88 -9.09 5.79
N ASN A 101 32.75 -9.93 6.35
CA ASN A 101 33.96 -10.39 5.66
C ASN A 101 33.63 -11.20 4.40
N VAL A 102 32.62 -12.08 4.47
CA VAL A 102 32.12 -12.77 3.26
C VAL A 102 31.58 -11.77 2.26
N HIS A 103 30.76 -10.81 2.70
CA HIS A 103 30.23 -9.75 1.83
C HIS A 103 31.34 -9.00 1.09
N ALA A 104 32.42 -8.60 1.77
CA ALA A 104 33.55 -7.92 1.15
C ALA A 104 34.23 -8.77 0.05
N ILE A 105 34.35 -10.08 0.25
CA ILE A 105 34.88 -11.00 -0.78
C ILE A 105 33.93 -11.07 -1.98
N LEU A 106 32.62 -11.14 -1.73
CA LEU A 106 31.60 -11.18 -2.78
C LEU A 106 31.58 -9.87 -3.58
N ASP A 107 31.71 -8.73 -2.91
CA ASP A 107 31.83 -7.41 -3.54
C ASP A 107 33.05 -7.31 -4.46
N GLY A 108 34.20 -7.82 -4.02
CA GLY A 108 35.38 -7.96 -4.87
C GLY A 108 35.15 -8.86 -6.09
N ARG A 109 34.35 -9.93 -5.97
CA ARG A 109 33.95 -10.79 -7.12
C ARG A 109 33.05 -10.03 -8.09
N ARG A 110 32.06 -9.26 -7.61
CA ARG A 110 31.18 -8.43 -8.44
C ARG A 110 31.98 -7.37 -9.21
N SER A 111 32.91 -6.70 -8.55
CA SER A 111 33.78 -5.69 -9.16
C SER A 111 34.64 -6.27 -10.30
N ARG A 112 35.22 -7.46 -10.11
CA ARG A 112 35.95 -8.17 -11.17
C ARG A 112 35.02 -8.55 -12.33
N ALA A 113 33.84 -9.10 -12.04
CA ALA A 113 32.87 -9.46 -13.05
C ALA A 113 32.42 -8.25 -13.90
N LYS A 114 32.19 -7.10 -13.25
CA LYS A 114 31.82 -5.85 -13.93
C LYS A 114 32.95 -5.29 -14.81
N ALA A 115 34.21 -5.53 -14.45
CA ALA A 115 35.38 -5.08 -15.21
C ALA A 115 35.73 -6.01 -16.40
N SER A 116 35.21 -7.23 -16.42
CA SER A 116 35.39 -8.18 -17.52
C SER A 116 34.63 -7.76 -18.78
N SER A 117 35.04 -8.30 -19.94
CA SER A 117 34.33 -8.06 -21.20
C SER A 117 32.88 -8.54 -21.12
N PRO A 118 31.88 -7.72 -21.55
CA PRO A 118 30.48 -8.14 -21.57
C PRO A 118 30.21 -9.38 -22.44
N ASP A 119 31.05 -9.63 -23.45
CA ASP A 119 30.91 -10.76 -24.37
C ASP A 119 31.42 -12.08 -23.78
N ASP A 120 32.27 -12.01 -22.74
CA ASP A 120 32.72 -13.19 -21.99
C ASP A 120 31.77 -13.45 -20.82
N PHE A 121 30.81 -14.34 -21.05
CA PHE A 121 29.80 -14.70 -20.06
C PHE A 121 30.36 -15.37 -18.80
N GLU A 122 31.49 -16.09 -18.89
CA GLU A 122 32.07 -16.72 -17.71
C GLU A 122 32.77 -15.69 -16.83
N SER A 123 33.58 -14.80 -17.42
CA SER A 123 34.33 -13.82 -16.63
C SER A 123 33.49 -12.62 -16.19
N SER A 124 32.40 -12.31 -16.89
CA SER A 124 31.44 -11.25 -16.51
C SER A 124 30.36 -11.69 -15.52
N GLN A 125 30.40 -12.96 -15.07
CA GLN A 125 29.44 -13.50 -14.11
C GLN A 125 29.79 -13.14 -12.66
N GLY A 126 28.89 -12.41 -12.00
CA GLY A 126 28.96 -12.15 -10.56
C GLY A 126 28.79 -13.39 -9.69
N PRO A 127 29.03 -13.29 -8.38
CA PRO A 127 28.92 -14.41 -7.46
C PRO A 127 27.49 -14.96 -7.40
N ARG A 128 27.36 -16.29 -7.45
CA ARG A 128 26.10 -17.02 -7.31
C ARG A 128 26.15 -17.76 -5.98
N VAL A 129 25.62 -17.10 -4.94
CA VAL A 129 25.76 -17.52 -3.54
C VAL A 129 24.54 -18.33 -3.14
N ILE A 130 24.72 -19.56 -2.66
CA ILE A 130 23.64 -20.37 -2.12
C ILE A 130 23.85 -20.63 -0.63
N VAL A 131 22.81 -20.35 0.16
CA VAL A 131 22.84 -20.46 1.62
C VAL A 131 22.10 -21.71 2.04
N VAL A 132 22.81 -22.67 2.63
CA VAL A 132 22.30 -23.99 3.00
C VAL A 132 22.47 -24.28 4.50
N GLY A 133 21.65 -25.16 5.04
CA GLY A 133 21.66 -25.51 6.47
C GLY A 133 20.28 -25.94 6.99
N PRO A 134 20.21 -26.50 8.21
CA PRO A 134 18.97 -27.03 8.77
C PRO A 134 17.91 -25.94 9.00
N THR A 135 16.70 -26.33 9.39
CA THR A 135 15.69 -25.38 9.86
C THR A 135 16.23 -24.57 11.05
N ASP A 136 15.85 -23.29 11.11
CA ASP A 136 16.22 -22.38 12.22
C ASP A 136 17.74 -22.17 12.40
N SER A 137 18.47 -22.06 11.29
CA SER A 137 19.89 -21.67 11.28
C SER A 137 20.17 -20.21 10.89
N GLY A 138 19.13 -19.44 10.49
CA GLY A 138 19.27 -18.03 10.10
C GLY A 138 19.50 -17.77 8.61
N LYS A 139 19.24 -18.75 7.72
CA LYS A 139 19.47 -18.63 6.26
C LYS A 139 18.80 -17.41 5.61
N SER A 140 17.51 -17.21 5.86
CA SER A 140 16.76 -16.10 5.28
C SER A 140 17.28 -14.74 5.78
N THR A 141 17.67 -14.67 7.06
CA THR A 141 18.28 -13.47 7.65
C THR A 141 19.64 -13.15 7.05
N LEU A 142 20.50 -14.17 6.89
CA LEU A 142 21.80 -14.01 6.23
C LEU A 142 21.65 -13.57 4.76
N SER A 143 20.69 -14.17 4.05
CA SER A 143 20.38 -13.78 2.67
C SER A 143 19.95 -12.31 2.60
N ARG A 144 19.07 -11.86 3.50
CA ARG A 144 18.64 -10.46 3.60
C ARG A 144 19.80 -9.50 3.86
N MET A 145 20.75 -9.86 4.71
CA MET A 145 21.95 -9.04 4.97
C MET A 145 22.83 -8.90 3.72
N PHE A 146 23.15 -9.99 3.03
CA PHE A 146 23.95 -9.91 1.81
C PHE A 146 23.28 -9.13 0.69
N LEU A 147 21.96 -9.25 0.55
CA LEU A 147 21.20 -8.47 -0.43
C LEU A 147 21.23 -6.98 -0.08
N SER A 148 20.95 -6.64 1.17
CA SER A 148 20.86 -5.24 1.61
C SER A 148 22.21 -4.53 1.57
N TRP A 149 23.29 -5.19 1.99
CA TRP A 149 24.64 -4.64 1.89
C TRP A 149 25.10 -4.47 0.43
N ALA A 150 24.74 -5.40 -0.45
CA ALA A 150 25.05 -5.29 -1.88
C ALA A 150 24.28 -4.13 -2.52
N ALA A 151 22.98 -4.02 -2.25
CA ALA A 151 22.15 -2.91 -2.73
C ALA A 151 22.61 -1.55 -2.20
N LYS A 152 23.04 -1.49 -0.93
CA LYS A 152 23.67 -0.30 -0.35
C LYS A 152 24.92 0.16 -1.11
N GLN A 153 25.66 -0.78 -1.70
CA GLN A 153 26.84 -0.50 -2.54
C GLN A 153 26.50 -0.25 -4.02
N GLY A 154 25.21 -0.16 -4.37
CA GLY A 154 24.74 0.08 -5.73
C GLY A 154 24.69 -1.15 -6.63
N TRP A 155 24.90 -2.35 -6.08
CA TRP A 155 24.67 -3.60 -6.83
C TRP A 155 23.19 -3.94 -6.89
N LYS A 156 22.80 -4.71 -7.91
CA LYS A 156 21.42 -5.18 -8.08
C LYS A 156 21.34 -6.71 -8.08
N PRO A 157 21.72 -7.39 -6.98
CA PRO A 157 21.71 -8.84 -6.94
C PRO A 157 20.29 -9.38 -7.07
N THR A 158 20.15 -10.51 -7.77
CA THR A 158 18.89 -11.26 -7.78
C THR A 158 18.76 -12.07 -6.50
N PHE A 159 17.68 -11.87 -5.75
CA PHE A 159 17.30 -12.78 -4.68
C PHE A 159 16.51 -13.95 -5.26
N VAL A 160 16.92 -15.17 -4.93
CA VAL A 160 16.22 -16.40 -5.31
C VAL A 160 15.79 -17.11 -4.02
N ASP A 161 14.50 -17.37 -3.86
CA ASP A 161 13.95 -18.06 -2.70
C ASP A 161 13.37 -19.42 -3.11
N LEU A 162 14.06 -20.48 -2.69
CA LEU A 162 13.68 -21.87 -2.96
C LEU A 162 12.98 -22.52 -1.75
N ASP A 163 12.76 -21.78 -0.65
CA ASP A 163 12.00 -22.29 0.49
C ASP A 163 10.49 -22.19 0.25
N ILE A 164 9.91 -23.22 -0.36
CA ILE A 164 8.45 -23.29 -0.57
C ILE A 164 7.64 -23.33 0.74
N GLY A 165 8.25 -23.63 1.88
CA GLY A 165 7.55 -23.79 3.16
C GLY A 165 7.41 -22.47 3.94
N GLN A 166 8.42 -21.60 3.85
CA GLN A 166 8.52 -20.32 4.58
C GLN A 166 9.11 -19.18 3.72
N GLY A 167 8.91 -19.24 2.40
CA GLY A 167 9.42 -18.24 1.46
C GLY A 167 9.00 -16.81 1.80
N SER A 168 9.86 -15.88 1.42
CA SER A 168 9.79 -14.46 1.82
C SER A 168 9.36 -13.53 0.69
N ILE A 169 9.36 -13.98 -0.57
CA ILE A 169 8.93 -13.16 -1.72
C ILE A 169 7.40 -13.14 -1.84
N THR A 170 6.73 -14.29 -1.73
CA THR A 170 5.27 -14.38 -1.96
C THR A 170 4.63 -15.38 -1.01
N ILE A 171 3.41 -15.86 -1.31
CA ILE A 171 2.74 -16.88 -0.52
C ILE A 171 3.57 -18.19 -0.47
N PRO A 172 3.34 -19.05 0.55
CA PRO A 172 3.94 -20.38 0.60
C PRO A 172 3.60 -21.23 -0.63
N GLY A 173 4.37 -22.28 -0.85
CA GLY A 173 4.25 -23.19 -1.99
C GLY A 173 4.76 -22.62 -3.30
N CYS A 174 5.62 -21.60 -3.24
CA CYS A 174 6.23 -20.98 -4.41
C CYS A 174 7.75 -21.04 -4.32
N ILE A 175 8.39 -21.22 -5.46
CA ILE A 175 9.77 -20.77 -5.66
C ILE A 175 9.71 -19.44 -6.40
N ALA A 176 10.58 -18.51 -6.05
CA ALA A 176 10.49 -17.17 -6.61
C ALA A 176 11.85 -16.49 -6.70
N ALA A 177 11.94 -15.46 -7.54
CA ALA A 177 13.08 -14.58 -7.59
C ALA A 177 12.66 -13.13 -7.83
N THR A 178 13.45 -12.19 -7.34
CA THR A 178 13.25 -10.74 -7.57
C THR A 178 14.59 -10.00 -7.49
N PRO A 179 14.84 -8.98 -8.33
CA PRO A 179 16.01 -8.12 -8.16
C PRO A 179 15.89 -7.29 -6.88
N ILE A 180 17.00 -7.09 -6.17
CA ILE A 180 17.07 -6.21 -5.01
C ILE A 180 17.94 -5.00 -5.38
N GLU A 181 17.30 -3.87 -5.66
CA GLU A 181 17.99 -2.65 -6.10
C GLU A 181 18.27 -1.67 -4.94
N MET A 182 17.50 -1.78 -3.86
CA MET A 182 17.62 -0.96 -2.66
C MET A 182 17.71 -1.86 -1.41
N PRO A 183 18.35 -1.40 -0.33
CA PRO A 183 18.34 -2.12 0.95
C PRO A 183 16.91 -2.51 1.36
N ILE A 184 16.74 -3.74 1.85
CA ILE A 184 15.42 -4.31 2.12
C ILE A 184 14.83 -3.60 3.35
N ASP A 185 13.63 -3.03 3.20
CA ASP A 185 12.99 -2.31 4.29
C ASP A 185 12.76 -3.25 5.50
N PRO A 186 13.11 -2.85 6.73
CA PRO A 186 13.02 -3.73 7.89
C PRO A 186 11.58 -4.02 8.33
N VAL A 187 10.61 -3.22 7.90
CA VAL A 187 9.18 -3.35 8.17
C VAL A 187 8.46 -3.99 6.98
N GLU A 188 8.54 -3.37 5.80
CA GLU A 188 7.81 -3.79 4.58
C GLU A 188 8.45 -5.01 3.92
N GLY A 189 9.73 -5.25 4.14
CA GLY A 189 10.45 -6.41 3.62
C GLY A 189 10.81 -6.28 2.14
N ILE A 190 10.67 -7.38 1.41
CA ILE A 190 11.18 -7.51 0.03
C ILE A 190 10.22 -6.80 -0.93
N PRO A 191 10.71 -5.93 -1.83
CA PRO A 191 9.88 -5.28 -2.84
C PRO A 191 9.16 -6.29 -3.74
N LEU A 192 7.87 -6.04 -3.99
CA LEU A 192 6.97 -6.96 -4.69
C LEU A 192 6.55 -6.44 -6.09
N GLU A 193 7.25 -5.46 -6.68
CA GLU A 193 6.78 -4.85 -7.93
C GLU A 193 6.74 -5.84 -9.10
N MET A 194 7.78 -6.66 -9.28
CA MET A 194 7.85 -7.63 -10.39
C MET A 194 8.60 -8.94 -10.02
N PRO A 195 8.10 -9.73 -9.06
CA PRO A 195 8.71 -11.02 -8.74
C PRO A 195 8.42 -12.06 -9.85
N LEU A 196 9.43 -12.85 -10.20
CA LEU A 196 9.26 -14.05 -11.00
C LEU A 196 8.85 -15.22 -10.07
N VAL A 197 7.66 -15.77 -10.25
CA VAL A 197 7.07 -16.76 -9.34
C VAL A 197 6.61 -18.01 -10.08
N TYR A 198 6.99 -19.17 -9.57
CA TYR A 198 6.48 -20.47 -10.00
C TYR A 198 5.76 -21.17 -8.83
N PHE A 199 4.56 -21.68 -9.10
CA PHE A 199 3.72 -22.29 -8.07
C PHE A 199 3.92 -23.80 -8.00
N TYR A 200 4.46 -24.26 -6.88
CA TYR A 200 4.57 -25.67 -6.54
C TYR A 200 3.30 -26.22 -5.85
N GLY A 201 2.57 -25.36 -5.14
CA GLY A 201 1.25 -25.69 -4.59
C GLY A 201 1.22 -26.48 -3.28
N HIS A 202 2.35 -26.94 -2.77
CA HIS A 202 2.43 -27.64 -1.47
C HIS A 202 3.46 -27.01 -0.53
N ALA A 203 3.36 -27.32 0.76
CA ALA A 203 4.26 -26.78 1.78
C ALA A 203 5.58 -27.55 1.95
N THR A 204 5.74 -28.71 1.28
CA THR A 204 6.94 -29.56 1.37
C THR A 204 7.24 -30.23 0.02
N PRO A 205 8.51 -30.31 -0.43
CA PRO A 205 8.83 -30.92 -1.72
C PRO A 205 8.62 -32.43 -1.76
N SER A 206 8.45 -33.06 -0.60
CA SER A 206 8.17 -34.49 -0.49
C SER A 206 6.86 -34.89 -1.17
N ASN A 207 5.94 -33.95 -1.41
CA ASN A 207 4.72 -34.20 -2.15
C ASN A 207 4.98 -34.60 -3.61
N ASN A 208 5.98 -33.99 -4.24
CA ASN A 208 6.34 -34.19 -5.63
C ASN A 208 7.76 -33.67 -5.88
N VAL A 209 8.76 -34.54 -5.73
CA VAL A 209 10.18 -34.17 -5.81
C VAL A 209 10.57 -33.75 -7.22
N GLU A 210 10.03 -34.42 -8.24
CA GLU A 210 10.37 -34.14 -9.63
C GLU A 210 9.82 -32.80 -10.09
N LEU A 211 8.58 -32.47 -9.74
CA LEU A 211 8.02 -31.14 -10.01
C LEU A 211 8.87 -30.03 -9.39
N TYR A 212 9.32 -30.20 -8.14
CA TYR A 212 10.20 -29.20 -7.51
C TYR A 212 11.50 -29.01 -8.32
N LYS A 213 12.12 -30.10 -8.78
CA LYS A 213 13.34 -30.05 -9.61
C LYS A 213 13.10 -29.34 -10.94
N VAL A 214 11.95 -29.60 -11.58
CA VAL A 214 11.57 -28.98 -12.85
C VAL A 214 11.33 -27.49 -12.66
N LEU A 215 10.55 -27.07 -11.67
CA LEU A 215 10.32 -25.65 -11.41
C LEU A 215 11.62 -24.91 -11.10
N VAL A 216 12.54 -25.52 -10.34
CA VAL A 216 13.88 -24.95 -10.08
C VAL A 216 14.66 -24.73 -11.38
N LYS A 217 14.56 -25.65 -12.35
CA LYS A 217 15.17 -25.49 -13.67
C LYS A 217 14.51 -24.38 -14.47
N GLU A 218 13.18 -24.28 -14.47
CA GLU A 218 12.45 -23.21 -15.17
C GLU A 218 12.82 -21.82 -14.62
N LEU A 219 12.83 -21.68 -13.28
CA LEU A 219 13.25 -20.45 -12.62
C LEU A 219 14.69 -20.07 -12.98
N SER A 220 15.61 -21.03 -12.92
CA SER A 220 17.01 -20.80 -13.30
C SER A 220 17.14 -20.41 -14.77
N GLY A 221 16.43 -21.09 -15.68
CA GLY A 221 16.46 -20.80 -17.12
C GLY A 221 15.97 -19.39 -17.43
N MET A 222 14.91 -18.94 -16.77
CA MET A 222 14.40 -17.57 -16.90
C MET A 222 15.39 -16.51 -16.39
N ILE A 223 16.05 -16.76 -15.25
CA ILE A 223 17.08 -15.84 -14.71
C ILE A 223 18.30 -15.78 -15.64
N GLU A 224 18.73 -16.90 -16.23
CA GLU A 224 19.83 -16.91 -17.21
C GLU A 224 19.48 -16.10 -18.47
N ARG A 225 18.22 -16.14 -18.93
CA ARG A 225 17.75 -15.26 -20.02
C ARG A 225 17.81 -13.80 -19.63
N GLN A 226 17.40 -13.45 -18.40
CA GLN A 226 17.50 -12.07 -17.89
C GLN A 226 18.97 -11.61 -17.79
N PHE A 227 19.89 -12.46 -17.33
CA PHE A 227 21.32 -12.14 -17.23
C PHE A 227 21.99 -12.01 -18.60
N THR A 228 21.48 -12.70 -19.62
CA THR A 228 21.96 -12.52 -21.00
C THR A 228 21.68 -11.10 -21.50
N GLY A 229 20.50 -10.55 -21.20
CA GLY A 229 20.10 -9.21 -21.61
C GLY A 229 20.57 -8.07 -20.70
N ASN A 230 21.14 -8.37 -19.53
CA ASN A 230 21.50 -7.37 -18.52
C ASN A 230 22.86 -7.66 -17.86
N ALA A 231 23.92 -7.05 -18.38
CA ALA A 231 25.28 -7.21 -17.87
C ALA A 231 25.45 -6.71 -16.42
N GLU A 232 24.72 -5.67 -16.00
CA GLU A 232 24.78 -5.13 -14.64
C GLU A 232 24.21 -6.13 -13.61
N SER A 233 23.05 -6.71 -13.90
CA SER A 233 22.46 -7.77 -13.06
C SER A 233 23.34 -9.02 -13.05
N ARG A 234 23.89 -9.39 -14.21
CA ARG A 234 24.82 -10.53 -14.33
C ARG A 234 26.05 -10.36 -13.46
N ALA A 235 26.69 -9.19 -13.49
CA ALA A 235 27.85 -8.86 -12.66
C ALA A 235 27.50 -8.73 -11.16
N SER A 236 26.27 -8.30 -10.83
CA SER A 236 25.77 -8.22 -9.45
C SER A 236 25.58 -9.61 -8.82
N GLY A 237 25.28 -10.61 -9.64
CA GLY A 237 25.11 -12.00 -9.23
C GLY A 237 23.78 -12.26 -8.53
N MET A 238 23.74 -13.32 -7.70
CA MET A 238 22.52 -13.73 -7.01
C MET A 238 22.78 -14.30 -5.62
N VAL A 239 21.78 -14.22 -4.75
CA VAL A 239 21.74 -14.86 -3.43
C VAL A 239 20.55 -15.80 -3.39
N ILE A 240 20.81 -17.08 -3.12
CA ILE A 240 19.85 -18.17 -3.20
C ILE A 240 19.60 -18.71 -1.79
N ASN A 241 18.39 -18.50 -1.27
CA ASN A 241 17.92 -19.08 -0.01
C ASN A 241 17.29 -20.46 -0.26
N THR A 242 17.58 -21.43 0.61
CA THR A 242 17.05 -22.80 0.49
C THR A 242 16.16 -23.19 1.68
N MET A 243 15.40 -24.27 1.51
CA MET A 243 14.69 -24.92 2.62
C MET A 243 15.66 -25.56 3.64
N GLY A 244 15.13 -25.96 4.80
CA GLY A 244 15.89 -26.57 5.90
C GLY A 244 15.99 -28.10 5.90
N TRP A 245 15.59 -28.78 4.82
CA TRP A 245 15.67 -30.24 4.73
C TRP A 245 17.01 -30.65 4.09
N ILE A 246 17.93 -31.15 4.92
CA ILE A 246 19.35 -31.34 4.57
C ILE A 246 19.79 -32.80 4.50
N GLU A 247 18.86 -33.75 4.65
CA GLU A 247 19.14 -35.19 4.70
C GLU A 247 18.32 -35.94 3.65
N GLY A 248 18.83 -37.09 3.19
CA GLY A 248 18.18 -37.93 2.19
C GLY A 248 17.82 -37.14 0.93
N VAL A 249 16.57 -37.24 0.48
CA VAL A 249 16.05 -36.50 -0.68
C VAL A 249 16.26 -34.98 -0.57
N GLY A 250 16.21 -34.42 0.65
CA GLY A 250 16.48 -33.00 0.86
C GLY A 250 17.91 -32.61 0.46
N TYR A 251 18.89 -33.47 0.76
CA TYR A 251 20.28 -33.28 0.34
C TYR A 251 20.42 -33.32 -1.20
N ASP A 252 19.73 -34.26 -1.85
CA ASP A 252 19.73 -34.36 -3.32
C ASP A 252 19.11 -33.11 -3.98
N LEU A 253 18.07 -32.54 -3.36
CA LEU A 253 17.47 -31.29 -3.82
C LEU A 253 18.40 -30.08 -3.64
N LEU A 254 19.22 -30.05 -2.59
CA LEU A 254 20.26 -29.03 -2.44
C LEU A 254 21.34 -29.15 -3.52
N LEU A 255 21.85 -30.36 -3.78
CA LEU A 255 22.82 -30.59 -4.86
C LEU A 255 22.24 -30.23 -6.23
N HIS A 256 20.97 -30.58 -6.48
CA HIS A 256 20.25 -30.18 -7.68
C HIS A 256 20.20 -28.66 -7.83
N ALA A 257 19.86 -27.92 -6.78
CA ALA A 257 19.82 -26.45 -6.81
C ALA A 257 21.21 -25.84 -7.04
N ILE A 258 22.25 -26.33 -6.35
CA ILE A 258 23.65 -25.88 -6.51
C ILE A 258 24.07 -25.98 -7.97
N ARG A 259 23.84 -27.14 -8.60
CA ARG A 259 24.23 -27.39 -9.99
C ARG A 259 23.35 -26.63 -10.99
N THR A 260 22.04 -26.58 -10.76
CA THR A 260 21.09 -25.92 -11.67
C THR A 260 21.36 -24.43 -11.75
N PHE A 261 21.56 -23.76 -10.61
CA PHE A 261 21.91 -22.34 -10.57
C PHE A 261 23.39 -22.06 -10.84
N LYS A 262 24.22 -23.09 -11.00
CA LYS A 262 25.69 -22.98 -11.13
C LYS A 262 26.29 -22.14 -9.99
N ALA A 263 25.86 -22.42 -8.76
CA ALA A 263 26.31 -21.69 -7.59
C ALA A 263 27.82 -21.90 -7.38
N ASN A 264 28.57 -20.81 -7.28
CA ASN A 264 30.04 -20.83 -7.11
C ASN A 264 30.47 -20.49 -5.67
N VAL A 265 29.53 -20.14 -4.79
CA VAL A 265 29.76 -19.98 -3.36
C VAL A 265 28.64 -20.67 -2.59
N VAL A 266 28.99 -21.70 -1.81
CA VAL A 266 28.07 -22.46 -0.97
C VAL A 266 28.34 -22.12 0.50
N LEU A 267 27.40 -21.42 1.13
CA LEU A 267 27.50 -21.00 2.53
C LEU A 267 26.70 -21.95 3.42
N VAL A 268 27.40 -22.73 4.24
CA VAL A 268 26.82 -23.74 5.14
C VAL A 268 26.66 -23.16 6.54
N LEU A 269 25.43 -22.91 6.96
CA LEU A 269 25.13 -22.33 8.27
C LEU A 269 24.95 -23.39 9.35
N GLY A 270 25.89 -23.41 10.31
CA GLY A 270 25.72 -24.08 11.60
C GLY A 270 25.61 -25.61 11.56
N GLN A 271 26.07 -26.28 10.49
CA GLN A 271 26.07 -27.74 10.44
C GLN A 271 27.32 -28.36 9.79
N GLU A 272 28.13 -29.04 10.60
CA GLU A 272 29.46 -29.56 10.21
C GLU A 272 29.38 -30.75 9.26
N LYS A 273 28.51 -31.72 9.58
CA LYS A 273 28.30 -32.91 8.76
C LYS A 273 27.94 -32.54 7.33
N LEU A 274 26.99 -31.60 7.16
CA LEU A 274 26.57 -31.09 5.87
C LEU A 274 27.73 -30.41 5.13
N CYS A 275 28.53 -29.60 5.83
CA CYS A 275 29.69 -28.93 5.23
C CYS A 275 30.73 -29.94 4.72
N SER A 276 31.03 -30.97 5.51
CA SER A 276 31.95 -32.04 5.13
C SER A 276 31.45 -32.80 3.89
N MET A 277 30.18 -33.20 3.90
CA MET A 277 29.54 -33.90 2.76
C MET A 277 29.57 -33.07 1.47
N LEU A 278 29.25 -31.77 1.56
CA LEU A 278 29.27 -30.87 0.40
C LEU A 278 30.69 -30.64 -0.11
N LYS A 279 31.68 -30.48 0.77
CA LYS A 279 33.09 -30.37 0.38
C LYS A 279 33.60 -31.61 -0.34
N ASP A 280 33.17 -32.80 0.10
CA ASP A 280 33.56 -34.06 -0.51
C ASP A 280 32.92 -34.24 -1.90
N VAL A 281 31.60 -34.04 -2.00
CA VAL A 281 30.86 -34.21 -3.26
C VAL A 281 31.21 -33.15 -4.31
N LEU A 282 31.51 -31.92 -3.90
CA LEU A 282 31.86 -30.82 -4.81
C LEU A 282 33.38 -30.68 -5.00
N LYS A 283 34.19 -31.61 -4.49
CA LYS A 283 35.66 -31.57 -4.60
C LYS A 283 36.15 -31.54 -6.04
N SER A 284 35.40 -32.15 -6.97
CA SER A 284 35.70 -32.16 -8.41
C SER A 284 35.28 -30.88 -9.13
N GLU A 285 34.62 -29.93 -8.47
CA GLU A 285 34.13 -28.68 -9.04
C GLU A 285 34.97 -27.50 -8.51
N PRO A 286 36.19 -27.26 -9.06
CA PRO A 286 37.19 -26.36 -8.45
C PRO A 286 36.79 -24.88 -8.43
N LYS A 287 35.73 -24.51 -9.15
CA LYS A 287 35.17 -23.15 -9.16
C LYS A 287 34.15 -22.91 -8.03
N VAL A 288 33.86 -23.91 -7.19
CA VAL A 288 32.84 -23.84 -6.13
C VAL A 288 33.48 -23.76 -4.75
N ASP A 289 33.30 -22.64 -4.06
CA ASP A 289 33.80 -22.45 -2.70
C ASP A 289 32.75 -22.89 -1.66
N VAL A 290 33.10 -23.87 -0.82
CA VAL A 290 32.23 -24.32 0.28
C VAL A 290 32.72 -23.77 1.62
N VAL A 291 31.99 -22.80 2.17
CA VAL A 291 32.38 -22.06 3.38
C VAL A 291 31.37 -22.33 4.50
N LYS A 292 31.88 -22.70 5.68
CA LYS A 292 31.07 -22.86 6.90
C LYS A 292 30.96 -21.51 7.61
N LEU A 293 29.76 -21.13 8.01
CA LEU A 293 29.49 -19.97 8.86
C LEU A 293 28.82 -20.40 10.16
N GLN A 294 29.09 -19.66 11.24
CA GLN A 294 28.41 -19.84 12.51
C GLN A 294 26.97 -19.34 12.40
N ARG A 295 26.02 -20.00 13.07
CA ARG A 295 24.66 -19.49 13.20
C ARG A 295 24.62 -18.42 14.30
N SER A 296 23.76 -17.41 14.16
CA SER A 296 23.53 -16.46 15.26
C SER A 296 22.82 -17.15 16.44
N GLY A 297 23.23 -16.81 17.66
CA GLY A 297 22.56 -17.23 18.89
C GLY A 297 21.15 -16.64 19.04
N GLY A 298 20.81 -15.60 18.27
CA GLY A 298 19.49 -14.97 18.27
C GLY A 298 18.43 -15.72 17.45
N VAL A 299 18.80 -16.81 16.77
CA VAL A 299 17.85 -17.57 15.96
C VAL A 299 16.94 -18.41 16.85
N VAL A 300 15.63 -18.18 16.71
CA VAL A 300 14.61 -18.85 17.52
C VAL A 300 14.09 -20.10 16.83
N SER A 301 14.06 -21.22 17.57
CA SER A 301 13.50 -22.48 17.12
C SER A 301 11.98 -22.39 16.93
N ARG A 302 11.47 -22.91 15.82
CA ARG A 302 10.04 -22.87 15.45
C ARG A 302 9.49 -24.26 15.22
N ASN A 303 8.49 -24.63 16.02
CA ASN A 303 7.74 -25.87 15.82
C ASN A 303 6.81 -25.83 14.60
N ALA A 304 6.25 -26.97 14.23
CA ALA A 304 5.38 -27.11 13.05
C ALA A 304 4.14 -26.19 13.10
N LYS A 305 3.55 -25.99 14.28
CA LYS A 305 2.36 -25.15 14.48
C LYS A 305 2.66 -23.67 14.24
N VAL A 306 3.81 -23.18 14.72
CA VAL A 306 4.28 -21.81 14.45
C VAL A 306 4.50 -21.60 12.96
N ARG A 307 5.12 -22.55 12.27
CA ARG A 307 5.33 -22.49 10.80
C ARG A 307 4.02 -22.48 10.03
N GLN A 308 3.06 -23.32 10.43
CA GLN A 308 1.73 -23.34 9.84
C GLN A 308 1.02 -21.99 10.00
N LYS A 309 1.07 -21.41 11.20
CA LYS A 309 0.49 -20.10 11.48
C LYS A 309 1.16 -18.99 10.67
N ALA A 310 2.49 -19.02 10.55
CA ALA A 310 3.26 -18.09 9.72
C ALA A 310 2.86 -18.18 8.23
N ARG A 311 2.65 -19.40 7.70
CA ARG A 311 2.13 -19.60 6.34
C ARG A 311 0.76 -18.95 6.15
N SER A 312 -0.16 -19.15 7.10
CA SER A 312 -1.49 -18.53 7.04
C SER A 312 -1.41 -17.00 7.10
N TYR A 313 -0.50 -16.45 7.91
CA TYR A 313 -0.27 -15.00 7.93
C TYR A 313 0.28 -14.48 6.62
N ARG A 314 1.23 -15.18 5.99
CA ARG A 314 1.80 -14.77 4.71
C ARG A 314 0.75 -14.78 3.58
N ILE A 315 -0.14 -15.78 3.57
CA ILE A 315 -1.28 -15.80 2.64
C ILE A 315 -2.20 -14.60 2.88
N ARG A 316 -2.52 -14.30 4.14
CA ARG A 316 -3.35 -13.13 4.47
C ARG A 316 -2.68 -11.82 4.06
N GLU A 317 -1.41 -11.67 4.35
CA GLU A 317 -0.60 -10.48 4.01
C GLU A 317 -0.58 -10.25 2.50
N TYR A 318 -0.50 -11.30 1.68
CA TYR A 318 -0.60 -11.17 0.22
C TYR A 318 -1.90 -10.50 -0.25
N PHE A 319 -3.04 -10.82 0.37
CA PHE A 319 -4.33 -10.24 -0.02
C PHE A 319 -4.62 -8.89 0.64
N TYR A 320 -4.22 -8.70 1.90
CA TYR A 320 -4.62 -7.55 2.71
C TYR A 320 -3.47 -6.56 2.99
N GLY A 321 -2.24 -6.89 2.66
CA GLY A 321 -1.07 -6.10 3.06
C GLY A 321 -0.68 -6.31 4.52
N LEU A 322 0.47 -5.75 4.90
CA LEU A 322 1.06 -5.89 6.24
C LEU A 322 0.17 -5.22 7.31
N SER A 323 -0.44 -4.09 6.95
CA SER A 323 -1.26 -3.26 7.85
C SER A 323 -2.76 -3.36 7.57
N ASN A 324 -3.20 -4.33 6.76
CA ASN A 324 -4.55 -4.37 6.16
C ASN A 324 -4.85 -3.13 5.28
N ASP A 325 -3.82 -2.67 4.59
CA ASP A 325 -3.79 -1.51 3.70
C ASP A 325 -4.19 -1.85 2.25
N LEU A 326 -4.14 -3.13 1.86
CA LEU A 326 -4.69 -3.61 0.59
C LEU A 326 -6.17 -4.02 0.75
N SER A 327 -6.94 -3.80 -0.31
CA SER A 327 -8.38 -4.09 -0.35
C SER A 327 -8.68 -5.14 -1.43
N PRO A 328 -8.57 -6.44 -1.12
CA PRO A 328 -8.81 -7.49 -2.09
C PRO A 328 -10.29 -7.55 -2.46
N HIS A 329 -10.60 -7.95 -3.69
CA HIS A 329 -11.94 -7.94 -4.24
C HIS A 329 -12.53 -9.34 -4.35
N SER A 330 -13.80 -9.49 -3.95
CA SER A 330 -14.56 -10.73 -4.14
C SER A 330 -15.25 -10.72 -5.50
N ASN A 331 -14.93 -11.72 -6.31
CA ASN A 331 -15.43 -11.91 -7.67
C ASN A 331 -16.24 -13.20 -7.78
N ILE A 332 -17.18 -13.24 -8.72
CA ILE A 332 -18.00 -14.41 -9.04
C ILE A 332 -17.79 -14.73 -10.52
N ALA A 333 -17.41 -15.96 -10.85
CA ALA A 333 -17.25 -16.43 -12.22
C ALA A 333 -18.08 -17.69 -12.50
N ASN A 334 -18.40 -17.96 -13.77
CA ASN A 334 -18.99 -19.25 -14.15
C ASN A 334 -17.90 -20.33 -14.18
N PHE A 335 -18.31 -21.59 -13.95
CA PHE A 335 -17.39 -22.74 -14.10
C PHE A 335 -16.82 -22.84 -15.53
N SER A 336 -17.54 -22.37 -16.54
CA SER A 336 -17.09 -22.36 -17.94
C SER A 336 -15.96 -21.37 -18.22
N ASP A 337 -15.77 -20.39 -17.33
CA ASP A 337 -14.85 -19.27 -17.58
C ASP A 337 -13.45 -19.57 -17.03
N LEU A 338 -13.30 -20.63 -16.25
CA LEU A 338 -12.08 -20.98 -15.52
C LEU A 338 -11.75 -22.47 -15.70
N PHE A 339 -10.47 -22.76 -15.89
CA PHE A 339 -9.97 -24.12 -16.07
C PHE A 339 -8.97 -24.43 -14.95
N VAL A 340 -9.32 -25.36 -14.07
CA VAL A 340 -8.48 -25.73 -12.92
C VAL A 340 -7.66 -26.97 -13.27
N TYR A 341 -6.38 -26.94 -12.95
CA TYR A 341 -5.44 -28.02 -13.20
C TYR A 341 -4.66 -28.36 -11.92
N ARG A 342 -4.30 -29.62 -11.78
CA ARG A 342 -3.31 -30.09 -10.81
C ARG A 342 -2.10 -30.65 -11.54
N VAL A 343 -0.93 -30.54 -10.92
CA VAL A 343 0.30 -31.13 -11.45
C VAL A 343 0.67 -32.36 -10.65
N GLY A 344 0.79 -33.49 -11.33
CA GLY A 344 0.99 -34.80 -10.74
C GLY A 344 -0.31 -35.49 -10.33
N GLY A 345 -0.22 -36.81 -10.17
CA GLY A 345 -1.36 -37.69 -9.91
C GLY A 345 -2.19 -37.98 -11.17
N GLY A 346 -2.61 -39.23 -11.36
CA GLY A 346 -3.33 -39.69 -12.54
C GLY A 346 -3.61 -41.20 -12.51
N PRO A 347 -4.37 -41.75 -13.48
CA PRO A 347 -4.59 -43.18 -13.58
C PRO A 347 -3.25 -43.90 -13.77
N GLN A 348 -3.01 -44.89 -12.90
CA GLN A 348 -1.84 -45.75 -12.97
C GLN A 348 -2.03 -46.81 -14.05
N ALA A 349 -0.96 -47.15 -14.78
CA ALA A 349 -0.99 -48.30 -15.68
C ALA A 349 -1.34 -49.56 -14.86
N PRO A 350 -2.28 -50.41 -15.32
CA PRO A 350 -2.60 -51.65 -14.63
C PRO A 350 -1.35 -52.52 -14.54
N ARG A 351 -1.18 -53.25 -13.42
CA ARG A 351 0.00 -54.10 -13.18
C ARG A 351 0.26 -55.12 -14.30
N SER A 352 -0.77 -55.50 -15.05
CA SER A 352 -0.68 -56.38 -16.22
C SER A 352 0.04 -55.76 -17.43
N ALA A 353 0.19 -54.44 -17.48
CA ALA A 353 0.87 -53.70 -18.55
C ALA A 353 2.30 -53.28 -18.18
N LEU A 354 2.81 -53.68 -17.00
CA LEU A 354 4.13 -53.33 -16.51
C LEU A 354 5.09 -54.53 -16.54
N PRO A 355 6.41 -54.33 -16.77
CA PRO A 355 7.42 -55.37 -16.62
C PRO A 355 7.39 -56.00 -15.22
N ILE A 356 7.74 -57.29 -15.13
CA ILE A 356 7.83 -58.01 -13.84
C ILE A 356 8.80 -57.25 -12.92
N GLY A 357 8.28 -56.74 -11.80
CA GLY A 357 9.03 -55.97 -10.80
C GLY A 357 8.85 -54.45 -10.85
N ALA A 358 8.14 -53.89 -11.84
CA ALA A 358 7.88 -52.46 -11.92
C ALA A 358 6.60 -52.06 -11.16
N GLU A 359 6.68 -51.02 -10.31
CA GLU A 359 5.52 -50.44 -9.66
C GLU A 359 4.84 -49.38 -10.55
N PRO A 360 3.49 -49.27 -10.52
CA PRO A 360 2.79 -48.24 -11.26
C PRO A 360 3.09 -46.84 -10.69
N ALA A 361 3.92 -46.06 -11.38
CA ALA A 361 4.13 -44.65 -11.07
C ALA A 361 3.32 -43.78 -12.04
N ALA A 362 2.45 -42.91 -11.51
CA ALA A 362 1.87 -41.84 -12.31
C ALA A 362 2.99 -40.84 -12.66
N ASP A 363 3.00 -40.32 -13.89
CA ASP A 363 3.94 -39.27 -14.29
C ASP A 363 3.83 -38.08 -13.31
N PRO A 364 4.90 -37.76 -12.55
CA PRO A 364 4.87 -36.73 -11.53
C PRO A 364 4.69 -35.32 -12.10
N THR A 365 4.96 -35.12 -13.38
CA THR A 365 4.86 -33.82 -14.06
C THR A 365 3.65 -33.72 -14.97
N ARG A 366 2.76 -34.70 -14.96
CA ARG A 366 1.55 -34.65 -15.78
C ARG A 366 0.60 -33.56 -15.29
N VAL A 367 0.20 -32.68 -16.19
CA VAL A 367 -0.86 -31.70 -15.96
C VAL A 367 -2.21 -32.39 -16.17
N VAL A 368 -3.09 -32.32 -15.15
CA VAL A 368 -4.40 -33.00 -15.17
C VAL A 368 -5.51 -31.99 -14.87
N PRO A 369 -6.54 -31.89 -15.73
CA PRO A 369 -7.68 -31.01 -15.47
C PRO A 369 -8.48 -31.52 -14.26
N VAL A 370 -9.01 -30.58 -13.49
CA VAL A 370 -9.81 -30.82 -12.29
C VAL A 370 -11.16 -30.13 -12.44
N ASN A 371 -12.22 -30.91 -12.23
CA ASN A 371 -13.57 -30.37 -12.23
C ASN A 371 -13.78 -29.46 -11.02
N ILE A 372 -14.38 -28.29 -11.24
CA ILE A 372 -14.74 -27.38 -10.15
C ILE A 372 -15.83 -28.04 -9.30
N ASN A 373 -15.50 -28.32 -8.05
CA ASN A 373 -16.37 -28.96 -7.06
C ASN A 373 -16.09 -28.39 -5.66
N ARG A 374 -16.80 -28.87 -4.63
CA ARG A 374 -16.64 -28.41 -3.24
C ARG A 374 -15.24 -28.63 -2.64
N ASP A 375 -14.40 -29.48 -3.23
CA ASP A 375 -13.04 -29.73 -2.73
C ASP A 375 -12.11 -28.53 -2.95
N LEU A 376 -12.47 -27.62 -3.86
CA LEU A 376 -11.73 -26.38 -4.08
C LEU A 376 -12.02 -25.31 -3.02
N LEU A 377 -13.02 -25.51 -2.16
CA LEU A 377 -13.40 -24.53 -1.15
C LEU A 377 -12.25 -24.29 -0.16
N HIS A 378 -11.94 -23.02 0.11
CA HIS A 378 -10.84 -22.58 0.97
C HIS A 378 -9.42 -22.89 0.46
N LEU A 379 -9.28 -23.35 -0.79
CA LEU A 379 -7.97 -23.46 -1.44
C LEU A 379 -7.51 -22.12 -1.99
N VAL A 380 -6.19 -21.95 -2.01
CA VAL A 380 -5.52 -20.94 -2.81
C VAL A 380 -5.17 -21.55 -4.17
N LEU A 381 -5.56 -20.88 -5.24
CA LEU A 381 -5.26 -21.27 -6.62
C LEU A 381 -4.33 -20.23 -7.23
N ALA A 382 -3.33 -20.69 -7.99
CA ALA A 382 -2.46 -19.79 -8.74
C ALA A 382 -3.03 -19.52 -10.13
N VAL A 383 -2.93 -18.27 -10.58
CA VAL A 383 -3.34 -17.85 -11.93
C VAL A 383 -2.11 -17.95 -12.83
N SER A 384 -2.09 -18.89 -13.78
CA SER A 384 -0.93 -19.15 -14.64
C SER A 384 -0.89 -18.21 -15.83
N PHE A 385 0.29 -17.74 -16.24
CA PHE A 385 0.47 -17.01 -17.51
C PHE A 385 0.47 -17.92 -18.75
N ALA A 386 0.34 -19.23 -18.58
CA ALA A 386 0.26 -20.18 -19.69
C ALA A 386 -0.87 -19.81 -20.67
N LYS A 387 -0.59 -19.94 -21.97
CA LYS A 387 -1.61 -19.76 -23.02
C LYS A 387 -2.29 -21.08 -23.35
N GLU A 388 -1.57 -22.18 -23.18
CA GLU A 388 -2.08 -23.54 -23.38
C GLU A 388 -1.81 -24.44 -22.15
N PRO A 389 -2.63 -25.49 -21.90
CA PRO A 389 -2.50 -26.32 -20.70
C PRO A 389 -1.15 -27.02 -20.50
N ASP A 390 -0.46 -27.35 -21.58
CA ASP A 390 0.86 -27.99 -21.58
C ASP A 390 2.00 -27.02 -21.21
N GLU A 391 1.77 -25.70 -21.33
CA GLU A 391 2.71 -24.66 -20.91
C GLU A 391 2.64 -24.35 -19.40
N ILE A 392 1.72 -24.98 -18.65
CA ILE A 392 1.45 -24.63 -17.24
C ILE A 392 2.69 -24.75 -16.34
N ILE A 393 3.56 -25.74 -16.59
CA ILE A 393 4.75 -25.98 -15.75
C ILE A 393 5.89 -25.01 -16.08
N SER A 394 6.06 -24.66 -17.36
CA SER A 394 7.10 -23.74 -17.85
C SER A 394 6.73 -22.26 -17.67
N SER A 395 5.44 -21.97 -17.43
CA SER A 395 4.93 -20.61 -17.23
C SER A 395 5.00 -20.17 -15.77
N ASN A 396 5.37 -18.91 -15.55
CA ASN A 396 5.23 -18.25 -14.26
C ASN A 396 3.76 -17.93 -13.97
N VAL A 397 3.48 -17.52 -12.72
CA VAL A 397 2.12 -17.17 -12.29
C VAL A 397 1.93 -15.66 -12.16
N ALA A 398 0.74 -15.18 -12.52
CA ALA A 398 0.33 -13.79 -12.40
C ALA A 398 0.01 -13.39 -10.95
N GLY A 399 -0.44 -14.36 -10.15
CA GLY A 399 -0.84 -14.14 -8.78
C GLY A 399 -1.72 -15.27 -8.27
N PHE A 400 -2.43 -15.01 -7.18
CA PHE A 400 -3.21 -16.02 -6.49
C PHE A 400 -4.63 -15.56 -6.19
N ILE A 401 -5.58 -16.48 -6.24
CA ILE A 401 -6.95 -16.28 -5.80
C ILE A 401 -7.25 -17.24 -4.64
N TYR A 402 -8.20 -16.85 -3.79
CA TYR A 402 -8.68 -17.68 -2.69
C TYR A 402 -10.15 -18.00 -2.87
N VAL A 403 -10.50 -19.28 -2.92
CA VAL A 403 -11.89 -19.71 -3.16
C VAL A 403 -12.71 -19.59 -1.87
N THR A 404 -13.73 -18.75 -1.89
CA THR A 404 -14.57 -18.45 -0.73
C THR A 404 -15.89 -19.20 -0.74
N ASP A 405 -16.45 -19.51 -1.93
CA ASP A 405 -17.72 -20.22 -2.07
C ASP A 405 -17.83 -20.92 -3.43
N ILE A 406 -18.60 -22.02 -3.47
CA ILE A 406 -18.83 -22.83 -4.68
C ILE A 406 -20.29 -23.26 -4.74
N ASP A 407 -21.03 -22.65 -5.67
CA ASP A 407 -22.42 -23.00 -5.96
C ASP A 407 -22.47 -23.98 -7.14
N ILE A 408 -22.60 -25.27 -6.82
CA ILE A 408 -22.71 -26.34 -7.82
C ILE A 408 -24.00 -26.23 -8.63
N GLN A 409 -25.11 -25.78 -8.03
CA GLN A 409 -26.41 -25.71 -8.70
C GLN A 409 -26.39 -24.61 -9.76
N ARG A 410 -25.86 -23.43 -9.43
CA ARG A 410 -25.73 -22.30 -10.35
C ARG A 410 -24.47 -22.36 -11.21
N LYS A 411 -23.59 -23.34 -11.00
CA LYS A 411 -22.26 -23.47 -11.64
C LYS A 411 -21.43 -22.18 -11.51
N LYS A 412 -21.43 -21.59 -10.32
CA LYS A 412 -20.73 -20.36 -9.99
C LYS A 412 -19.66 -20.61 -8.93
N ILE A 413 -18.50 -20.00 -9.11
CA ILE A 413 -17.41 -19.97 -8.13
C ILE A 413 -17.19 -18.55 -7.65
N THR A 414 -17.12 -18.37 -6.33
CA THR A 414 -16.79 -17.10 -5.70
C THR A 414 -15.38 -17.16 -5.15
N TYR A 415 -14.55 -16.19 -5.50
CA TYR A 415 -13.16 -16.13 -5.06
C TYR A 415 -12.74 -14.70 -4.70
N LEU A 416 -11.75 -14.60 -3.83
CA LEU A 416 -11.07 -13.36 -3.48
C LEU A 416 -9.83 -13.21 -4.36
N ALA A 417 -9.65 -12.05 -4.99
CA ALA A 417 -8.48 -11.69 -5.79
C ALA A 417 -7.83 -10.39 -5.25
N PRO A 418 -6.52 -10.15 -5.49
CA PRO A 418 -5.85 -8.93 -5.04
C PRO A 418 -6.40 -7.65 -5.68
N SER A 419 -6.89 -7.73 -6.92
CA SER A 419 -7.47 -6.62 -7.67
C SER A 419 -8.91 -6.89 -8.08
N SER A 420 -9.67 -5.82 -8.30
CA SER A 420 -10.96 -5.85 -9.00
C SER A 420 -10.72 -5.93 -10.51
N GLY A 421 -11.39 -6.85 -11.20
CA GLY A 421 -11.26 -7.02 -12.64
C GLY A 421 -11.27 -8.49 -13.04
N GLU A 422 -11.16 -8.73 -14.34
CA GLU A 422 -10.96 -10.09 -14.87
C GLU A 422 -9.56 -10.62 -14.49
N LEU A 423 -9.47 -11.93 -14.34
CA LEU A 423 -8.18 -12.57 -14.09
C LEU A 423 -7.29 -12.44 -15.35
N PRO A 424 -5.98 -12.20 -15.19
CA PRO A 424 -5.04 -12.16 -16.31
C PRO A 424 -5.01 -13.43 -17.17
N SER A 425 -5.50 -14.55 -16.63
CA SER A 425 -5.62 -15.83 -17.31
C SER A 425 -6.76 -16.65 -16.72
N LYS A 426 -7.29 -17.56 -17.54
CA LYS A 426 -8.34 -18.53 -17.17
C LYS A 426 -7.76 -19.85 -16.64
N TYR A 427 -6.46 -20.07 -16.77
CA TYR A 427 -5.76 -21.27 -16.32
C TYR A 427 -5.36 -21.15 -14.86
N LEU A 428 -5.95 -21.98 -14.02
CA LEU A 428 -5.74 -22.01 -12.58
C LEU A 428 -5.01 -23.28 -12.17
N ILE A 429 -4.00 -23.15 -11.31
CA ILE A 429 -3.24 -24.28 -10.77
C ILE A 429 -3.66 -24.49 -9.32
N MET A 430 -4.13 -25.70 -8.99
CA MET A 430 -4.46 -26.09 -7.62
C MET A 430 -3.29 -26.80 -6.93
N GLY A 431 -3.16 -26.53 -5.64
CA GLY A 431 -2.27 -27.25 -4.73
C GLY A 431 -3.03 -27.77 -3.51
N SER A 432 -2.33 -27.89 -2.38
CA SER A 432 -2.93 -28.29 -1.08
C SER A 432 -2.96 -27.15 -0.05
N LEU A 433 -2.68 -25.92 -0.46
CA LEU A 433 -2.64 -24.78 0.44
C LEU A 433 -4.04 -24.30 0.77
N THR A 434 -4.40 -24.42 2.06
CA THR A 434 -5.64 -23.91 2.60
C THR A 434 -5.39 -22.67 3.46
N CYS A 435 -6.34 -21.74 3.42
CA CYS A 435 -6.41 -20.65 4.38
C CYS A 435 -7.79 -20.66 5.03
N LEU A 436 -7.85 -20.91 6.33
CA LEU A 436 -9.09 -20.70 7.08
C LEU A 436 -9.10 -19.27 7.58
N TYR A 437 -9.84 -18.40 6.90
CA TYR A 437 -10.30 -17.16 7.51
C TYR A 437 -11.28 -17.53 8.63
N LYS A 438 -10.77 -17.84 9.82
CA LYS A 438 -11.62 -17.73 11.01
C LYS A 438 -12.02 -16.26 11.08
N HIS A 439 -13.25 -15.96 10.70
CA HIS A 439 -13.91 -14.71 10.96
C HIS A 439 -13.80 -14.42 12.47
N SER A 440 -12.77 -13.67 12.86
CA SER A 440 -12.94 -12.73 13.96
C SER A 440 -13.87 -11.66 13.39
N LEU A 441 -15.17 -11.86 13.63
CA LEU A 441 -16.24 -10.93 13.39
C LEU A 441 -15.87 -9.56 14.00
N SER A 442 -15.28 -8.69 13.19
CA SER A 442 -15.12 -7.26 13.50
C SER A 442 -14.96 -6.40 12.23
N ASN A 443 -15.49 -6.85 11.08
CA ASN A 443 -15.56 -6.01 9.89
C ASN A 443 -16.98 -6.07 9.27
N PRO A 444 -17.82 -5.03 9.43
CA PRO A 444 -19.21 -5.01 8.94
C PRO A 444 -19.34 -4.91 7.41
N LEU A 445 -18.26 -4.63 6.67
CA LEU A 445 -18.31 -4.34 5.23
C LEU A 445 -18.57 -5.59 4.35
N SER A 446 -18.16 -6.78 4.79
CA SER A 446 -18.42 -8.02 4.04
C SER A 446 -19.86 -8.53 4.19
N ASN A 447 -20.56 -8.15 5.26
CA ASN A 447 -21.96 -8.51 5.48
C ASN A 447 -22.93 -7.72 4.58
N LEU A 448 -22.49 -6.62 3.96
CA LEU A 448 -23.35 -5.76 3.16
C LEU A 448 -23.68 -6.38 1.78
N ARG A 449 -22.73 -7.07 1.11
CA ARG A 449 -23.00 -7.74 -0.18
C ARG A 449 -23.96 -8.93 -0.07
N PHE A 450 -23.88 -9.70 1.03
CA PHE A 450 -24.82 -10.80 1.28
C PHE A 450 -26.23 -10.30 1.63
N TYR A 451 -26.36 -9.14 2.28
CA TYR A 451 -27.66 -8.55 2.62
C TYR A 451 -28.37 -7.92 1.39
N PHE A 452 -27.62 -7.27 0.49
CA PHE A 452 -28.19 -6.65 -0.73
C PHE A 452 -28.72 -7.67 -1.76
N LEU A 453 -28.12 -8.86 -1.85
CA LEU A 453 -28.56 -9.91 -2.79
C LEU A 453 -29.82 -10.66 -2.33
N LEU A 454 -30.16 -10.64 -1.04
CA LEU A 454 -31.33 -11.33 -0.50
C LEU A 454 -32.59 -10.45 -0.41
N HIS A 455 -32.47 -9.12 -0.52
CA HIS A 455 -33.60 -8.18 -0.31
C HIS A 455 -33.93 -7.30 -1.52
N SER A 456 -33.42 -7.66 -2.71
CA SER A 456 -33.75 -6.99 -3.97
C SER A 456 -34.70 -7.82 -4.84
N SER A 457 -35.76 -8.37 -4.24
CA SER A 457 -36.96 -8.79 -4.98
C SER A 457 -38.09 -7.85 -4.58
N PRO A 458 -38.67 -7.07 -5.51
CA PRO A 458 -39.91 -6.37 -5.24
C PRO A 458 -41.01 -7.40 -4.96
N MET A 459 -41.76 -7.24 -3.87
CA MET A 459 -43.08 -7.85 -3.74
C MET A 459 -44.00 -7.10 -4.73
N GLU A 460 -44.17 -7.63 -5.93
CA GLU A 460 -45.28 -7.23 -6.80
C GLU A 460 -46.55 -7.93 -6.30
N MET A 461 -47.57 -7.11 -6.01
CA MET A 461 -48.92 -7.54 -5.66
C MET A 461 -49.68 -7.81 -6.96
N ASP A 462 -50.30 -8.98 -7.08
CA ASP A 462 -51.04 -9.45 -8.25
C ASP A 462 -52.10 -8.46 -8.76
N SER A 463 -52.08 -8.20 -10.07
CA SER A 463 -53.28 -7.85 -10.84
C SER A 463 -53.17 -8.36 -12.29
N LEU A 464 -53.90 -9.44 -12.59
CA LEU A 464 -54.35 -9.83 -13.94
C LEU A 464 -55.56 -8.94 -14.36
N PRO A 465 -55.99 -8.83 -15.65
CA PRO A 465 -55.71 -9.70 -16.80
C PRO A 465 -55.54 -9.03 -18.21
N ASN A 466 -55.34 -9.92 -19.21
CA ASN A 466 -55.72 -9.88 -20.66
C ASN A 466 -54.76 -9.32 -21.74
N GLY A 467 -54.07 -10.26 -22.42
CA GLY A 467 -54.40 -10.71 -23.78
C GLY A 467 -53.94 -9.88 -25.01
N ASN A 468 -52.87 -10.31 -25.70
CA ASN A 468 -52.88 -10.85 -27.08
C ASN A 468 -51.49 -10.86 -27.76
N ASN A 469 -51.18 -12.02 -28.36
CA ASN A 469 -50.35 -12.34 -29.53
C ASN A 469 -49.48 -11.25 -30.19
N ALA A 470 -48.19 -11.55 -30.41
CA ALA A 470 -47.70 -12.07 -31.69
C ALA A 470 -46.16 -12.21 -31.73
N THR A 471 -45.74 -13.32 -32.34
CA THR A 471 -44.39 -13.74 -32.72
C THR A 471 -43.71 -12.80 -33.72
N GLY A 472 -42.41 -12.55 -33.52
CA GLY A 472 -41.53 -11.95 -34.53
C GLY A 472 -40.08 -11.87 -34.08
N THR A 473 -39.25 -12.84 -34.49
CA THR A 473 -37.78 -12.76 -34.47
C THR A 473 -37.29 -11.73 -35.49
N PRO A 474 -36.23 -10.97 -35.20
CA PRO A 474 -35.18 -10.81 -36.20
C PRO A 474 -33.75 -10.91 -35.65
N ILE A 475 -33.01 -11.86 -36.22
CA ILE A 475 -31.66 -11.78 -36.81
C ILE A 475 -30.60 -10.97 -36.04
N ALA A 476 -29.62 -11.71 -35.50
CA ALA A 476 -28.39 -11.20 -34.91
C ALA A 476 -27.45 -10.60 -35.97
N ALA A 477 -27.03 -9.34 -35.74
CA ALA A 477 -25.90 -8.73 -36.43
C ALA A 477 -24.61 -9.05 -35.66
N THR A 478 -23.60 -9.52 -36.38
CA THR A 478 -22.23 -9.72 -35.88
C THR A 478 -21.55 -8.38 -35.55
N PRO A 479 -20.96 -8.19 -34.36
CA PRO A 479 -20.14 -7.02 -34.09
C PRO A 479 -18.72 -7.21 -34.65
N ASN A 480 -18.23 -6.20 -35.37
CA ASN A 480 -16.86 -6.09 -35.84
C ASN A 480 -15.85 -6.09 -34.67
N PRO A 481 -14.60 -6.56 -34.88
CA PRO A 481 -13.56 -6.51 -33.87
C PRO A 481 -13.18 -5.06 -33.54
N ALA A 482 -13.11 -4.75 -32.24
CA ALA A 482 -12.72 -3.44 -31.72
C ALA A 482 -11.26 -3.09 -32.10
N PRO A 483 -10.95 -1.80 -32.38
CA PRO A 483 -9.59 -1.36 -32.63
C PRO A 483 -8.72 -1.47 -31.37
N PRO A 484 -7.39 -1.57 -31.51
CA PRO A 484 -6.48 -1.74 -30.38
C PRO A 484 -6.54 -0.51 -29.44
N PRO A 485 -6.32 -0.71 -28.13
CA PRO A 485 -6.44 0.37 -27.15
C PRO A 485 -5.34 1.43 -27.37
N PRO A 486 -5.65 2.73 -27.20
CA PRO A 486 -4.67 3.80 -27.33
C PRO A 486 -3.62 3.74 -26.20
N SER A 487 -2.39 4.09 -26.56
CA SER A 487 -1.13 3.97 -25.77
C SER A 487 -1.03 4.80 -24.49
N ASN A 488 -2.10 5.49 -24.04
CA ASN A 488 -2.07 6.44 -22.91
C ASN A 488 -2.68 5.90 -21.58
N LEU A 489 -3.16 4.66 -21.55
CA LEU A 489 -3.81 4.05 -20.37
C LEU A 489 -2.96 4.06 -19.07
N PRO A 490 -1.62 3.86 -19.10
CA PRO A 490 -0.80 3.87 -17.89
C PRO A 490 -0.75 5.25 -17.20
N GLN A 491 -0.69 6.34 -17.98
CA GLN A 491 -0.61 7.71 -17.47
C GLN A 491 -1.95 8.18 -16.85
N LEU A 492 -3.08 7.79 -17.44
CA LEU A 492 -4.40 8.06 -16.86
C LEU A 492 -4.55 7.40 -15.48
N THR A 493 -4.12 6.15 -15.36
CA THR A 493 -4.25 5.35 -14.13
C THR A 493 -3.52 5.95 -12.93
N GLU A 494 -2.33 6.54 -13.13
CA GLU A 494 -1.61 7.24 -12.05
C GLU A 494 -2.26 8.58 -11.70
N SER A 495 -2.71 9.34 -12.70
CA SER A 495 -3.38 10.62 -12.45
C SER A 495 -4.70 10.46 -11.70
N LEU A 496 -5.42 9.34 -11.90
CA LEU A 496 -6.67 9.03 -11.22
C LEU A 496 -6.49 8.69 -9.73
N LYS A 497 -5.28 8.30 -9.28
CA LYS A 497 -5.00 8.06 -7.85
C LYS A 497 -5.21 9.31 -7.00
N LEU A 498 -4.93 10.49 -7.57
CA LEU A 498 -5.10 11.78 -6.91
C LEU A 498 -6.59 12.22 -6.83
N GLU A 499 -7.48 11.60 -7.62
CA GLU A 499 -8.93 11.85 -7.55
C GLU A 499 -9.62 11.17 -6.36
N HIS A 500 -8.94 10.22 -5.70
CA HIS A 500 -9.49 9.44 -4.58
C HIS A 500 -10.07 10.31 -3.46
N GLN A 501 -9.46 11.48 -3.18
CA GLN A 501 -9.96 12.40 -2.16
C GLN A 501 -11.40 12.85 -2.47
N PHE A 502 -11.70 13.17 -3.73
CA PHE A 502 -13.03 13.59 -4.12
C PHE A 502 -14.07 12.47 -4.03
N LEU A 503 -13.69 11.20 -4.05
CA LEU A 503 -14.66 10.12 -3.77
C LEU A 503 -14.85 9.87 -2.28
N ARG A 504 -13.78 10.08 -1.49
CA ARG A 504 -13.76 9.71 -0.08
C ARG A 504 -14.68 10.54 0.80
N VAL A 505 -14.79 11.84 0.54
CA VAL A 505 -15.56 12.78 1.37
C VAL A 505 -17.06 12.43 1.42
N PRO A 506 -17.79 12.31 0.29
CA PRO A 506 -19.21 11.94 0.29
C PRO A 506 -19.42 10.52 0.83
N PHE A 507 -18.47 9.60 0.60
CA PHE A 507 -18.53 8.25 1.14
C PHE A 507 -18.43 8.22 2.68
N GLU A 508 -17.55 9.02 3.29
CA GLU A 508 -17.47 9.14 4.75
C GLU A 508 -18.73 9.81 5.32
N HIS A 509 -19.34 10.76 4.61
CA HIS A 509 -20.62 11.35 5.03
C HIS A 509 -21.77 10.34 4.96
N TYR A 510 -21.83 9.53 3.90
CA TYR A 510 -22.76 8.41 3.78
C TYR A 510 -22.64 7.43 4.95
N LYS A 511 -21.40 7.01 5.28
CA LYS A 511 -21.12 6.14 6.44
C LYS A 511 -21.50 6.77 7.78
N LYS A 512 -21.28 8.08 7.95
CA LYS A 512 -21.66 8.81 9.17
C LYS A 512 -23.17 8.77 9.37
N THR A 513 -23.93 9.07 8.31
CA THR A 513 -25.40 9.09 8.32
C THR A 513 -25.98 7.71 8.60
N LEU A 514 -25.47 6.68 7.91
CA LEU A 514 -25.90 5.28 8.10
C LEU A 514 -25.68 4.79 9.54
N ARG A 515 -24.52 5.10 10.14
CA ARG A 515 -24.26 4.75 11.54
C ARG A 515 -25.15 5.51 12.52
N ALA A 516 -25.46 6.77 12.25
CA ALA A 516 -26.34 7.57 13.09
C ALA A 516 -27.76 7.00 13.07
N ASN A 517 -28.27 6.67 11.88
CA ASN A 517 -29.58 6.05 11.69
C ASN A 517 -29.66 4.68 12.38
N HIS A 518 -28.65 3.83 12.21
CA HIS A 518 -28.59 2.53 12.87
C HIS A 518 -28.60 2.64 14.40
N ARG A 519 -27.80 3.55 14.98
CA ARG A 519 -27.79 3.78 16.44
C ARG A 519 -29.11 4.33 16.96
N ALA A 520 -29.77 5.20 16.19
CA ALA A 520 -31.08 5.73 16.56
C ALA A 520 -32.12 4.60 16.62
N VAL A 521 -32.11 3.68 15.64
CA VAL A 521 -32.98 2.49 15.63
C VAL A 521 -32.70 1.59 16.82
N GLU A 522 -31.44 1.19 17.04
CA GLU A 522 -31.08 0.31 18.16
C GLU A 522 -31.51 0.90 19.50
N LYS A 523 -31.23 2.18 19.73
CA LYS A 523 -31.55 2.87 20.99
C LYS A 523 -33.06 2.97 21.22
N GLU A 524 -33.81 3.46 20.24
CA GLU A 524 -35.25 3.65 20.40
C GLU A 524 -36.00 2.31 20.42
N MET A 525 -35.60 1.33 19.60
CA MET A 525 -36.20 -0.01 19.61
C MET A 525 -35.96 -0.73 20.93
N SER A 526 -34.74 -0.67 21.48
CA SER A 526 -34.43 -1.24 22.81
C SER A 526 -35.28 -0.58 23.91
N ALA A 527 -35.47 0.74 23.86
CA ALA A 527 -36.28 1.45 24.83
C ALA A 527 -37.79 1.17 24.69
N VAL A 528 -38.28 0.94 23.47
CA VAL A 528 -39.67 0.51 23.22
C VAL A 528 -39.89 -0.91 23.72
N ILE A 529 -38.97 -1.85 23.46
CA ILE A 529 -39.07 -3.24 23.95
C ILE A 529 -39.08 -3.26 25.50
N SER A 530 -38.23 -2.47 26.16
CA SER A 530 -38.25 -2.35 27.63
C SER A 530 -39.57 -1.79 28.13
N GLY A 531 -40.05 -0.69 27.54
CA GLY A 531 -41.30 -0.05 27.95
C GLY A 531 -42.54 -0.95 27.73
N VAL A 532 -42.56 -1.77 26.68
CA VAL A 532 -43.66 -2.73 26.46
C VAL A 532 -43.67 -3.81 27.55
N ASN A 533 -42.51 -4.27 28.03
CA ASN A 533 -42.44 -5.23 29.13
C ASN A 533 -42.90 -4.60 30.46
N GLU A 534 -42.56 -3.32 30.70
CA GLU A 534 -42.99 -2.57 31.89
C GLU A 534 -44.49 -2.29 31.91
N ALA A 535 -45.15 -2.26 30.75
CA ALA A 535 -46.59 -2.06 30.65
C ALA A 535 -47.43 -3.23 31.20
N ALA A 536 -46.84 -4.42 31.37
CA ALA A 536 -47.53 -5.60 31.90
C ALA A 536 -47.86 -5.48 33.40
N ASP A 537 -47.13 -4.65 34.14
CA ASP A 537 -47.25 -4.49 35.59
C ASP A 537 -48.07 -3.24 36.00
N LEU A 538 -48.63 -2.50 35.03
CA LEU A 538 -49.37 -1.25 35.24
C LEU A 538 -50.89 -1.45 35.32
N SER A 539 -51.58 -0.46 35.90
CA SER A 539 -53.05 -0.39 35.85
C SER A 539 -53.52 -0.22 34.39
N PRO A 540 -54.76 -0.63 34.02
CA PRO A 540 -55.23 -0.55 32.64
C PRO A 540 -55.15 0.87 32.04
N ASP A 541 -55.49 1.90 32.80
CA ASP A 541 -55.43 3.30 32.34
C ASP A 541 -53.98 3.81 32.21
N ASP A 542 -53.10 3.42 33.13
CA ASP A 542 -51.68 3.79 33.07
C ASP A 542 -50.94 3.05 31.95
N ALA A 543 -51.30 1.79 31.67
CA ALA A 543 -50.77 1.00 30.58
C ALA A 543 -51.13 1.62 29.21
N VAL A 544 -52.37 2.08 29.04
CA VAL A 544 -52.80 2.78 27.81
C VAL A 544 -52.02 4.08 27.61
N ASN A 545 -51.84 4.89 28.66
CA ASN A 545 -51.05 6.12 28.59
C ASN A 545 -49.57 5.85 28.27
N HIS A 546 -49.01 4.80 28.87
CA HIS A 546 -47.62 4.37 28.61
C HIS A 546 -47.43 3.89 27.17
N LEU A 547 -48.33 3.04 26.66
CA LEU A 547 -48.29 2.56 25.27
C LEU A 547 -48.46 3.69 24.26
N ASN A 548 -49.32 4.68 24.52
CA ASN A 548 -49.47 5.88 23.68
C ASN A 548 -48.16 6.70 23.61
N SER A 549 -47.44 6.81 24.73
CA SER A 549 -46.10 7.44 24.76
C SER A 549 -45.09 6.66 23.90
N LEU A 550 -45.08 5.33 23.96
CA LEU A 550 -44.22 4.49 23.12
C LEU A 550 -44.56 4.62 21.62
N VAL A 551 -45.84 4.70 21.27
CA VAL A 551 -46.29 4.97 19.89
C VAL A 551 -45.78 6.34 19.42
N SER A 552 -45.87 7.38 20.25
CA SER A 552 -45.33 8.70 19.92
C SER A 552 -43.81 8.66 19.67
N ARG A 553 -43.07 7.88 20.47
CA ARG A 553 -41.63 7.66 20.27
C ARG A 553 -41.32 6.94 18.96
N LEU A 554 -42.08 5.91 18.60
CA LEU A 554 -41.95 5.21 17.31
C LEU A 554 -42.27 6.11 16.11
N GLN A 555 -43.28 6.97 16.22
CA GLN A 555 -43.58 7.98 15.21
C GLN A 555 -42.44 9.00 15.06
N GLY A 556 -41.84 9.43 16.18
CA GLY A 556 -40.64 10.26 16.19
C GLY A 556 -39.43 9.59 15.54
N LEU A 557 -39.23 8.29 15.80
CA LEU A 557 -38.19 7.50 15.14
C LEU A 557 -38.43 7.39 13.64
N LYS A 558 -39.66 7.12 13.20
CA LYS A 558 -40.04 7.08 11.78
C LYS A 558 -39.67 8.39 11.07
N ARG A 559 -40.03 9.55 11.64
CA ARG A 559 -39.69 10.85 11.04
C ARG A 559 -38.18 11.05 10.92
N LYS A 560 -37.42 10.70 11.96
CA LYS A 560 -35.94 10.76 11.93
C LYS A 560 -35.33 9.83 10.88
N LEU A 561 -35.89 8.64 10.70
CA LEU A 561 -35.44 7.69 9.67
C LEU A 561 -35.74 8.18 8.26
N GLU A 562 -36.90 8.82 8.03
CA GLU A 562 -37.22 9.43 6.74
C GLU A 562 -36.27 10.58 6.40
N GLU A 563 -35.95 11.44 7.37
CA GLU A 563 -34.94 12.49 7.22
C GLU A 563 -33.55 11.90 6.95
N GLY A 564 -33.16 10.86 7.70
CA GLY A 564 -31.90 10.14 7.52
C GLY A 564 -31.77 9.43 6.18
N SER A 565 -32.85 8.81 5.68
CA SER A 565 -32.90 8.13 4.39
C SER A 565 -32.74 9.11 3.22
N ARG A 566 -33.39 10.28 3.29
CA ARG A 566 -33.19 11.35 2.30
C ARG A 566 -31.73 11.81 2.25
N ALA A 567 -31.10 12.00 3.41
CA ALA A 567 -29.69 12.36 3.50
C ALA A 567 -28.76 11.27 2.94
N GLU A 568 -29.03 10.00 3.24
CA GLU A 568 -28.30 8.86 2.67
C GLU A 568 -28.40 8.81 1.15
N HIS A 569 -29.61 8.98 0.60
CA HIS A 569 -29.85 8.98 -0.84
C HIS A 569 -29.09 10.09 -1.55
N LEU A 570 -29.10 11.31 -0.99
CA LEU A 570 -28.35 12.44 -1.54
C LEU A 570 -26.84 12.16 -1.59
N GLN A 571 -26.27 11.58 -0.53
CA GLN A 571 -24.84 11.25 -0.52
C GLN A 571 -24.50 10.10 -1.48
N ALA A 572 -25.38 9.11 -1.61
CA ALA A 572 -25.24 8.04 -2.59
C ALA A 572 -25.29 8.59 -4.03
N GLN A 573 -26.17 9.54 -4.31
CA GLN A 573 -26.23 10.25 -5.60
C GLN A 573 -24.92 10.99 -5.88
N LYS A 574 -24.38 11.74 -4.92
CA LYS A 574 -23.07 12.41 -5.06
C LYS A 574 -21.94 11.41 -5.34
N CYS A 575 -21.95 10.25 -4.67
CA CYS A 575 -20.95 9.20 -4.93
C CYS A 575 -21.07 8.66 -6.36
N ARG A 576 -22.31 8.43 -6.83
CA ARG A 576 -22.57 7.96 -8.20
C ARG A 576 -22.14 9.00 -9.24
N ALA A 577 -22.55 10.26 -9.12
CA ALA A 577 -22.17 11.32 -10.05
C ALA A 577 -20.64 11.46 -10.19
N ARG A 578 -19.90 11.27 -9.11
CA ARG A 578 -18.42 11.30 -9.13
C ARG A 578 -17.81 10.06 -9.77
N LEU A 579 -18.41 8.88 -9.62
CA LEU A 579 -17.98 7.67 -10.31
C LEU A 579 -18.27 7.76 -11.81
N ASP A 580 -19.48 8.21 -12.18
CA ASP A 580 -19.88 8.41 -13.57
C ASP A 580 -18.94 9.41 -14.28
N HIS A 581 -18.53 10.48 -13.59
CA HIS A 581 -17.54 11.43 -14.12
C HIS A 581 -16.14 10.82 -14.29
N LEU A 582 -15.72 9.87 -13.46
CA LEU A 582 -14.43 9.18 -13.63
C LEU A 582 -14.49 8.16 -14.78
N GLU A 583 -15.63 7.50 -14.95
CA GLU A 583 -15.86 6.56 -16.05
C GLU A 583 -15.98 7.27 -17.41
N SER A 584 -16.38 8.54 -17.44
CA SER A 584 -16.46 9.34 -18.68
C SER A 584 -15.10 9.85 -19.20
N ALA A 585 -13.99 9.45 -18.57
CA ALA A 585 -12.64 9.76 -19.05
C ALA A 585 -12.27 8.89 -20.27
N ASP A 586 -12.51 9.42 -21.47
CA ASP A 586 -12.11 8.80 -22.74
C ASP A 586 -11.13 9.70 -23.54
N ALA A 587 -10.47 9.14 -24.55
CA ALA A 587 -9.45 9.83 -25.34
C ALA A 587 -10.00 10.99 -26.19
N GLU A 588 -11.29 10.98 -26.54
CA GLU A 588 -11.95 11.99 -27.39
C GLU A 588 -12.46 13.19 -26.57
N ASN A 589 -12.78 12.98 -25.29
CA ASN A 589 -13.34 13.93 -24.34
C ASN A 589 -12.33 14.44 -23.28
N MET A 590 -11.07 14.03 -23.36
CA MET A 590 -10.02 14.44 -22.42
C MET A 590 -9.94 15.96 -22.15
N PRO A 591 -10.08 16.87 -23.13
CA PRO A 591 -9.98 18.31 -22.86
C PRO A 591 -11.09 18.84 -21.94
N GLU A 592 -12.34 18.43 -22.18
CA GLU A 592 -13.49 18.86 -21.39
C GLU A 592 -13.52 18.17 -20.03
N TRP A 593 -13.13 16.90 -19.98
CA TRP A 593 -12.92 16.17 -18.74
C TRP A 593 -11.86 16.84 -17.85
N ASN A 594 -10.69 17.20 -18.42
CA ASN A 594 -9.63 17.91 -17.71
C ASN A 594 -10.05 19.31 -17.26
N ASN A 595 -10.88 20.01 -18.05
CA ASN A 595 -11.43 21.31 -17.66
C ASN A 595 -12.32 21.17 -16.41
N THR A 596 -13.22 20.18 -16.42
CA THR A 596 -14.09 19.86 -15.28
C THR A 596 -13.26 19.49 -14.04
N ARG A 597 -12.23 18.66 -14.22
CA ARG A 597 -11.28 18.29 -13.18
C ARG A 597 -10.57 19.51 -12.57
N LEU A 598 -10.04 20.41 -13.40
CA LEU A 598 -9.36 21.62 -12.94
C LEU A 598 -10.31 22.50 -12.13
N LYS A 599 -11.55 22.70 -12.61
CA LYS A 599 -12.55 23.49 -11.87
C LYS A 599 -12.88 22.87 -10.51
N ARG A 600 -12.99 21.54 -10.40
CA ARG A 600 -13.17 20.84 -9.12
C ARG A 600 -12.00 21.09 -8.16
N ILE A 601 -10.77 21.03 -8.66
CA ILE A 601 -9.55 21.33 -7.89
C ILE A 601 -9.54 22.80 -7.41
N LEU A 602 -9.94 23.74 -8.27
CA LEU A 602 -10.05 25.15 -7.91
C LEU A 602 -11.12 25.39 -6.84
N VAL A 603 -12.27 24.73 -6.93
CA VAL A 603 -13.31 24.80 -5.90
C VAL A 603 -12.79 24.26 -4.55
N ASP A 604 -12.12 23.10 -4.51
CA ASP A 604 -11.50 22.58 -3.27
C ASP A 604 -10.47 23.56 -2.69
N TYR A 605 -9.59 24.12 -3.54
CA TYR A 605 -8.63 25.14 -3.12
C TYR A 605 -9.31 26.36 -2.51
N MET A 606 -10.31 26.93 -3.19
CA MET A 606 -11.06 28.09 -2.71
C MET A 606 -11.75 27.81 -1.37
N LEU A 607 -12.35 26.63 -1.20
CA LEU A 607 -12.99 26.24 0.06
C LEU A 607 -11.99 26.12 1.22
N ARG A 608 -10.77 25.61 0.96
CA ARG A 608 -9.69 25.51 1.97
C ARG A 608 -9.10 26.86 2.36
N MET A 609 -9.01 27.77 1.39
CA MET A 609 -8.50 29.13 1.56
C MET A 609 -9.58 30.13 2.00
N SER A 610 -10.76 29.63 2.39
CA SER A 610 -11.88 30.42 2.89
C SER A 610 -12.53 31.39 1.88
N TYR A 611 -12.32 31.16 0.57
CA TYR A 611 -12.99 31.86 -0.53
C TYR A 611 -14.34 31.22 -0.89
N TYR A 612 -15.22 31.06 0.10
CA TYR A 612 -16.46 30.27 -0.02
C TYR A 612 -17.42 30.77 -1.09
N ASP A 613 -17.68 32.08 -1.17
CA ASP A 613 -18.66 32.64 -2.10
C ASP A 613 -18.22 32.46 -3.56
N THR A 614 -16.91 32.60 -3.81
CA THR A 614 -16.32 32.34 -5.12
C THR A 614 -16.40 30.87 -5.49
N ALA A 615 -16.12 29.97 -4.54
CA ALA A 615 -16.22 28.53 -4.74
C ALA A 615 -17.66 28.10 -5.10
N VAL A 616 -18.66 28.65 -4.42
CA VAL A 616 -20.09 28.41 -4.69
C VAL A 616 -20.46 28.90 -6.10
N LYS A 617 -20.10 30.13 -6.45
CA LYS A 617 -20.38 30.68 -7.80
C LYS A 617 -19.73 29.87 -8.92
N LEU A 618 -18.49 29.40 -8.72
CA LEU A 618 -17.80 28.56 -9.70
C LEU A 618 -18.48 27.21 -9.86
N ALA A 619 -18.88 26.58 -8.74
CA ALA A 619 -19.60 25.32 -8.79
C ALA A 619 -20.97 25.45 -9.47
N GLU A 620 -21.71 26.53 -9.21
CA GLU A 620 -23.02 26.78 -9.83
C GLU A 620 -22.93 27.06 -11.32
N SER A 621 -22.04 27.98 -11.72
CA SER A 621 -21.85 28.36 -13.12
C SER A 621 -21.31 27.22 -14.01
N SER A 622 -20.64 26.23 -13.40
CA SER A 622 -20.08 25.07 -14.11
C SER A 622 -20.82 23.76 -13.83
N ASN A 623 -21.97 23.79 -13.14
CA ASN A 623 -22.78 22.62 -12.80
C ASN A 623 -21.99 21.50 -12.07
N LEU A 624 -21.19 21.88 -11.07
CA LEU A 624 -20.28 20.97 -10.34
C LEU A 624 -20.77 20.60 -8.94
N GLN A 625 -21.98 20.98 -8.55
CA GLN A 625 -22.48 20.88 -7.16
C GLN A 625 -22.40 19.45 -6.60
N ASP A 626 -22.65 18.44 -7.43
CA ASP A 626 -22.55 17.02 -7.02
C ASP A 626 -21.10 16.50 -6.99
N LEU A 627 -20.19 17.21 -7.66
CA LEU A 627 -18.78 16.84 -7.81
C LEU A 627 -17.84 17.50 -6.78
N VAL A 628 -18.36 18.38 -5.94
CA VAL A 628 -17.61 19.15 -4.93
C VAL A 628 -18.27 19.09 -3.55
N ASP A 629 -17.53 19.45 -2.50
CA ASP A 629 -17.91 19.22 -1.09
C ASP A 629 -18.28 20.50 -0.32
N ILE A 630 -18.99 21.43 -0.98
CA ILE A 630 -19.33 22.77 -0.43
C ILE A 630 -20.00 22.67 0.95
N ASP A 631 -20.97 21.79 1.09
CA ASP A 631 -21.73 21.52 2.32
C ASP A 631 -20.82 21.13 3.49
N VAL A 632 -19.81 20.30 3.23
CA VAL A 632 -18.85 19.84 4.24
C VAL A 632 -17.95 20.98 4.70
N PHE A 633 -17.49 21.83 3.77
CA PHE A 633 -16.68 23.00 4.10
C PHE A 633 -17.47 24.14 4.75
N GLN A 634 -18.78 24.22 4.53
CA GLN A 634 -19.67 25.15 5.26
C GLN A 634 -19.82 24.75 6.73
N GLU A 635 -19.84 23.45 7.06
CA GLU A 635 -19.76 23.01 8.47
C GLU A 635 -18.44 23.43 9.12
N ALA A 636 -17.32 23.28 8.40
CA ALA A 636 -16.01 23.71 8.88
C ALA A 636 -15.94 25.23 9.07
N LYS A 637 -16.52 26.00 8.13
CA LYS A 637 -16.60 27.46 8.20
C LYS A 637 -17.22 27.93 9.51
N LYS A 638 -18.32 27.32 9.96
CA LYS A 638 -18.96 27.69 11.24
C LYS A 638 -18.02 27.59 12.43
N VAL A 639 -17.16 26.57 12.46
CA VAL A 639 -16.16 26.41 13.53
C VAL A 639 -15.02 27.41 13.37
N ILE A 640 -14.54 27.61 12.16
CA ILE A 640 -13.45 28.56 11.87
C ILE A 640 -13.87 29.99 12.24
N ASP A 641 -15.04 30.44 11.77
CA ASP A 641 -15.59 31.77 12.05
C ASP A 641 -15.81 31.96 13.57
N ALA A 642 -16.25 30.92 14.27
CA ALA A 642 -16.43 30.98 15.73
C ALA A 642 -15.08 31.13 16.45
N LEU A 643 -14.07 30.34 16.08
CA LEU A 643 -12.73 30.44 16.67
C LEU A 643 -12.09 31.80 16.39
N GLN A 644 -12.27 32.35 15.19
CA GLN A 644 -11.83 33.71 14.86
C GLN A 644 -12.54 34.78 15.70
N ASN A 645 -13.80 34.54 16.06
CA ASN A 645 -14.59 35.38 16.97
C ASN A 645 -14.41 35.04 18.46
N ARG A 646 -13.36 34.28 18.81
CA ARG A 646 -13.02 33.87 20.19
C ARG A 646 -14.06 32.99 20.88
N ASP A 647 -14.82 32.21 20.12
CA ASP A 647 -15.78 31.23 20.62
C ASP A 647 -15.34 29.79 20.31
N VAL A 648 -15.07 29.02 21.37
CA VAL A 648 -14.67 27.60 21.27
C VAL A 648 -15.86 26.65 21.21
N ALA A 649 -17.09 27.09 21.51
CA ALA A 649 -18.23 26.21 21.70
C ALA A 649 -18.56 25.39 20.44
N PRO A 650 -18.56 25.95 19.21
CA PRO A 650 -18.76 25.16 18.00
C PRO A 650 -17.65 24.13 17.76
N GLY A 651 -16.40 24.45 18.07
CA GLY A 651 -15.27 23.52 17.97
C GLY A 651 -15.39 22.35 18.96
N LEU A 652 -15.81 22.63 20.19
CA LEU A 652 -16.04 21.60 21.20
C LEU A 652 -17.24 20.70 20.87
N ALA A 653 -18.32 21.27 20.31
CA ALA A 653 -19.45 20.49 19.79
C ALA A 653 -18.99 19.54 18.66
N TRP A 654 -18.18 20.06 17.72
CA TRP A 654 -17.58 19.24 16.67
C TRP A 654 -16.70 18.11 17.23
N CYS A 655 -15.91 18.37 18.28
CA CYS A 655 -15.13 17.33 18.95
C CYS A 655 -16.03 16.25 19.58
N ALA A 656 -17.15 16.64 20.20
CA ALA A 656 -18.10 15.71 20.80
C ALA A 656 -18.72 14.79 19.73
N ASP A 657 -19.15 15.35 18.60
CA ASP A 657 -19.75 14.60 17.49
C ASP A 657 -18.78 13.60 16.87
N ASN A 658 -17.47 13.90 16.93
CA ASN A 658 -16.41 13.10 16.32
C ASN A 658 -15.54 12.32 17.32
N LYS A 659 -15.94 12.29 18.61
CA LYS A 659 -15.14 11.78 19.74
C LYS A 659 -14.49 10.41 19.50
N SER A 660 -15.25 9.44 18.97
CA SER A 660 -14.74 8.08 18.73
C SER A 660 -13.60 8.03 17.70
N ARG A 661 -13.62 8.93 16.71
CA ARG A 661 -12.62 9.00 15.64
C ARG A 661 -11.40 9.80 16.10
N LEU A 662 -11.62 10.92 16.76
CA LEU A 662 -10.57 11.75 17.36
C LEU A 662 -9.77 10.99 18.43
N LYS A 663 -10.44 10.10 19.20
CA LYS A 663 -9.75 9.21 20.16
C LYS A 663 -8.85 8.19 19.45
N LYS A 664 -9.27 7.65 18.29
CA LYS A 664 -8.46 6.71 17.49
C LYS A 664 -7.23 7.41 16.89
N SER A 665 -7.36 8.66 16.45
CA SER A 665 -6.24 9.46 15.92
C SER A 665 -5.38 10.13 17.01
N LYS A 666 -5.72 9.95 18.29
CA LYS A 666 -5.07 10.60 19.44
C LYS A 666 -5.00 12.14 19.30
N SER A 667 -6.07 12.74 18.77
CA SER A 667 -6.16 14.18 18.54
C SER A 667 -6.05 14.98 19.84
N LYS A 668 -5.30 16.08 19.83
CA LYS A 668 -5.18 17.02 20.95
C LYS A 668 -6.17 18.20 20.88
N LEU A 669 -6.97 18.30 19.83
CA LEU A 669 -7.80 19.48 19.57
C LEU A 669 -8.78 19.78 20.71
N GLU A 670 -9.52 18.77 21.20
CA GLU A 670 -10.45 18.96 22.31
C GLU A 670 -9.73 19.52 23.54
N PHE A 671 -8.55 18.98 23.87
CA PHE A 671 -7.76 19.46 24.99
C PHE A 671 -7.32 20.92 24.80
N GLN A 672 -6.81 21.29 23.62
CA GLN A 672 -6.38 22.66 23.32
C GLN A 672 -7.53 23.66 23.40
N LEU A 673 -8.72 23.32 22.87
CA LEU A 673 -9.92 24.15 22.97
C LEU A 673 -10.36 24.34 24.44
N ARG A 674 -10.29 23.29 25.26
CA ARG A 674 -10.60 23.36 26.70
C ARG A 674 -9.58 24.22 27.48
N LEU A 675 -8.30 24.18 27.09
CA LEU A 675 -7.29 25.08 27.66
C LEU A 675 -7.58 26.54 27.32
N GLN A 676 -7.93 26.82 26.05
CA GLN A 676 -8.26 28.19 25.64
C GLN A 676 -9.52 28.71 26.37
N GLU A 677 -10.56 27.90 26.51
CA GLU A 677 -11.77 28.28 27.27
C GLU A 677 -11.42 28.65 28.72
N PHE A 678 -10.53 27.88 29.35
CA PHE A 678 -10.04 28.20 30.69
C PHE A 678 -9.25 29.53 30.72
N ILE A 679 -8.37 29.77 29.75
CA ILE A 679 -7.60 31.03 29.65
C ILE A 679 -8.55 32.23 29.51
N GLU A 680 -9.62 32.11 28.73
CA GLU A 680 -10.62 33.19 28.60
C GLU A 680 -11.39 33.43 29.91
N LEU A 681 -11.70 32.39 30.68
CA LEU A 681 -12.30 32.55 32.02
C LEU A 681 -11.37 33.30 32.98
N VAL A 682 -10.06 33.05 32.90
CA VAL A 682 -9.04 33.78 33.67
C VAL A 682 -8.89 35.22 33.16
N ARG A 683 -8.89 35.44 31.85
CA ARG A 683 -8.83 36.78 31.24
C ARG A 683 -10.02 37.66 31.65
N ALA A 684 -11.19 37.06 31.84
CA ALA A 684 -12.41 37.70 32.34
C ALA A 684 -12.43 37.87 33.88
N GLU A 685 -11.32 37.59 34.57
CA GLU A 685 -11.16 37.70 36.03
C GLU A 685 -12.14 36.82 36.84
N ASN A 686 -12.66 35.76 36.24
CA ASN A 686 -13.61 34.85 36.88
C ASN A 686 -12.94 33.59 37.44
N ASN A 687 -12.03 33.80 38.40
CA ASN A 687 -11.14 32.76 38.93
C ASN A 687 -11.90 31.57 39.55
N LEU A 688 -13.02 31.82 40.23
CA LEU A 688 -13.81 30.76 40.87
C LEU A 688 -14.44 29.82 39.83
N ARG A 689 -14.97 30.37 38.73
CA ARG A 689 -15.48 29.57 37.61
C ARG A 689 -14.36 28.86 36.87
N ALA A 690 -13.22 29.50 36.65
CA ALA A 690 -12.05 28.89 36.03
C ALA A 690 -11.57 27.65 36.80
N ILE A 691 -11.45 27.72 38.12
CA ILE A 691 -11.06 26.58 38.98
C ILE A 691 -12.08 25.45 38.90
N THR A 692 -13.37 25.78 38.94
CA THR A 692 -14.45 24.79 38.83
C THR A 692 -14.43 24.11 37.47
N TYR A 693 -14.22 24.89 36.41
CA TYR A 693 -14.09 24.40 35.04
C TYR A 693 -12.89 23.46 34.89
N ALA A 694 -11.71 23.85 35.40
CA ALA A 694 -10.50 23.05 35.33
C ALA A 694 -10.69 21.68 36.02
N ARG A 695 -11.31 21.65 37.19
CA ARG A 695 -11.63 20.40 37.89
C ARG A 695 -12.53 19.48 37.07
N LYS A 696 -13.49 20.05 36.34
CA LYS A 696 -14.46 19.28 35.56
C LYS A 696 -13.91 18.79 34.22
N TYR A 697 -13.25 19.65 33.46
CA TYR A 697 -12.89 19.38 32.07
C TYR A 697 -11.41 19.17 31.82
N LEU A 698 -10.52 19.73 32.66
CA LEU A 698 -9.07 19.64 32.49
C LEU A 698 -8.43 18.54 33.35
N ALA A 699 -8.96 18.25 34.54
CA ALA A 699 -8.44 17.22 35.44
C ALA A 699 -8.31 15.81 34.79
N PRO A 700 -9.24 15.35 33.93
CA PRO A 700 -9.10 14.06 33.25
C PRO A 700 -7.84 13.95 32.36
N TRP A 701 -7.28 15.08 31.93
CA TRP A 701 -6.08 15.15 31.09
C TRP A 701 -4.77 15.19 31.91
N GLY A 702 -4.86 15.23 33.24
CA GLY A 702 -3.71 15.31 34.14
C GLY A 702 -2.71 14.16 33.95
N ALA A 703 -3.19 12.95 33.67
CA ALA A 703 -2.33 11.78 33.48
C ALA A 703 -1.39 11.89 32.25
N THR A 704 -1.79 12.63 31.21
CA THR A 704 -1.07 12.69 29.92
C THR A 704 -0.52 14.08 29.58
N HIS A 705 -1.07 15.17 30.15
CA HIS A 705 -0.72 16.56 29.78
C HIS A 705 -0.36 17.46 30.98
N MET A 706 0.16 16.88 32.08
CA MET A 706 0.39 17.61 33.33
C MET A 706 1.22 18.90 33.17
N LYS A 707 2.29 18.89 32.35
CA LYS A 707 3.15 20.07 32.14
C LYS A 707 2.40 21.24 31.48
N GLU A 708 1.59 20.93 30.47
CA GLU A 708 0.76 21.92 29.76
C GLU A 708 -0.33 22.47 30.70
N LEU A 709 -0.95 21.60 31.50
CA LEU A 709 -1.92 21.98 32.53
C LEU A 709 -1.32 22.88 33.61
N GLN A 710 -0.17 22.54 34.16
CA GLN A 710 0.53 23.36 35.16
C GLN A 710 0.85 24.75 34.60
N ARG A 711 1.32 24.81 33.36
CA ARG A 711 1.62 26.08 32.69
C ARG A 711 0.37 26.94 32.51
N VAL A 712 -0.75 26.36 32.10
CA VAL A 712 -2.01 27.10 31.91
C VAL A 712 -2.65 27.48 33.24
N LEU A 713 -2.63 26.61 34.25
CA LEU A 713 -3.15 26.90 35.59
C LEU A 713 -2.39 28.03 36.29
N ALA A 714 -1.10 28.20 35.98
CA ALA A 714 -0.31 29.33 36.49
C ALA A 714 -0.86 30.70 36.05
N THR A 715 -1.68 30.76 35.00
CA THR A 715 -2.34 32.02 34.59
C THR A 715 -3.31 32.58 35.65
N LEU A 716 -3.73 31.76 36.61
CA LEU A 716 -4.46 32.24 37.81
C LEU A 716 -3.63 33.22 38.66
N ALA A 717 -2.30 33.08 38.63
CA ALA A 717 -1.37 33.99 39.29
C ALA A 717 -0.82 35.04 38.30
N PHE A 718 -0.53 34.65 37.06
CA PHE A 718 -0.04 35.52 35.99
C PHE A 718 -1.20 35.98 35.10
N LYS A 719 -1.75 37.15 35.40
CA LYS A 719 -2.89 37.77 34.70
C LYS A 719 -2.56 38.20 33.27
N LYS A 720 -3.58 38.66 32.53
CA LYS A 720 -3.50 39.05 31.10
C LYS A 720 -2.46 40.15 30.78
N ASP A 721 -2.10 40.96 31.77
CA ASP A 721 -1.14 42.07 31.72
C ASP A 721 0.28 41.65 32.16
N THR A 722 0.53 40.34 32.28
CA THR A 722 1.86 39.82 32.65
C THR A 722 2.94 40.14 31.61
N GLU A 723 4.09 40.62 32.08
CA GLU A 723 5.29 40.78 31.25
C GLU A 723 6.17 39.52 31.20
N CYS A 724 5.78 38.46 31.93
CA CYS A 724 6.48 37.18 31.85
C CYS A 724 6.18 36.50 30.50
N ALA A 725 7.17 36.50 29.60
CA ALA A 725 7.05 35.95 28.25
C ALA A 725 6.43 34.53 28.20
N THR A 726 6.75 33.68 29.18
CA THR A 726 6.25 32.29 29.30
C THR A 726 4.72 32.21 29.36
N TYR A 727 4.07 33.18 30.00
CA TYR A 727 2.62 33.21 30.20
C TYR A 727 1.92 34.26 29.32
N LYS A 728 2.61 35.36 28.99
CA LYS A 728 2.13 36.40 28.06
C LYS A 728 1.65 35.80 26.74
N VAL A 729 2.42 34.87 26.17
CA VAL A 729 2.10 34.19 24.91
C VAL A 729 0.77 33.43 24.93
N LEU A 730 0.31 32.97 26.10
CA LEU A 730 -0.98 32.25 26.24
C LEU A 730 -2.18 33.18 26.08
N PHE A 731 -1.99 34.48 26.30
CA PHE A 731 -3.01 35.51 26.13
C PHE A 731 -2.89 36.26 24.78
N GLU A 732 -2.01 35.83 23.87
CA GLU A 732 -1.89 36.47 22.57
C GLU A 732 -2.99 36.01 21.61
N ASP A 733 -3.41 36.90 20.72
CA ASP A 733 -4.45 36.59 19.73
C ASP A 733 -4.03 35.48 18.75
N LYS A 734 -2.71 35.30 18.55
CA LYS A 734 -2.13 34.21 17.75
C LYS A 734 -2.51 32.80 18.25
N GLN A 735 -2.96 32.65 19.50
CA GLN A 735 -3.47 31.37 20.00
C GLN A 735 -4.73 30.94 19.24
N TRP A 736 -5.56 31.89 18.82
CA TRP A 736 -6.77 31.59 18.05
C TRP A 736 -6.42 31.14 16.62
N ASP A 737 -5.44 31.78 15.98
CA ASP A 737 -4.92 31.34 14.68
C ASP A 737 -4.39 29.90 14.75
N PHE A 738 -3.62 29.59 15.80
CA PHE A 738 -3.15 28.23 16.05
C PHE A 738 -4.30 27.22 16.21
N LEU A 739 -5.36 27.57 16.92
CA LEU A 739 -6.53 26.69 17.08
C LEU A 739 -7.29 26.48 15.77
N VAL A 740 -7.40 27.52 14.93
CA VAL A 740 -7.97 27.44 13.59
C VAL A 740 -7.16 26.48 12.73
N ASP A 741 -5.83 26.58 12.74
CA ASP A 741 -4.95 25.69 11.97
C ASP A 741 -4.99 24.25 12.49
N GLN A 742 -4.99 24.05 13.81
CA GLN A 742 -5.17 22.74 14.42
C GLN A 742 -6.53 22.13 14.03
N PHE A 743 -7.60 22.92 14.03
CA PHE A 743 -8.92 22.46 13.58
C PHE A 743 -8.90 22.07 12.10
N LYS A 744 -8.35 22.90 11.21
CA LYS A 744 -8.23 22.61 9.77
C LYS A 744 -7.47 21.30 9.52
N GLN A 745 -6.38 21.06 10.23
CA GLN A 745 -5.61 19.82 10.12
C GLN A 745 -6.42 18.59 10.56
N GLU A 746 -7.10 18.67 11.70
CA GLU A 746 -7.90 17.55 12.22
C GLU A 746 -9.14 17.31 11.37
N PHE A 747 -9.76 18.37 10.83
CA PHE A 747 -10.83 18.29 9.84
C PHE A 747 -10.38 17.54 8.58
N CYS A 748 -9.26 17.94 7.96
CA CYS A 748 -8.76 17.27 6.77
C CYS A 748 -8.45 15.79 7.02
N LYS A 749 -7.75 15.47 8.12
CA LYS A 749 -7.46 14.07 8.52
C LYS A 749 -8.75 13.27 8.73
N LEU A 750 -9.76 13.86 9.36
CA LEU A 750 -11.02 13.19 9.63
C LEU A 750 -11.78 12.86 8.34
N TYR A 751 -11.77 13.72 7.33
CA TYR A 751 -12.40 13.41 6.03
C TYR A 751 -11.47 12.65 5.07
N GLY A 752 -10.24 12.33 5.49
CA GLY A 752 -9.25 11.63 4.67
C GLY A 752 -8.78 12.46 3.48
N MET A 753 -8.81 13.78 3.63
CA MET A 753 -8.28 14.75 2.69
C MET A 753 -6.77 14.96 2.91
N THR A 754 -6.10 15.43 1.87
CA THR A 754 -4.74 15.96 1.96
C THR A 754 -4.71 17.21 2.86
N LEU A 755 -3.57 17.42 3.55
CA LEU A 755 -3.34 18.63 4.35
C LEU A 755 -3.06 19.83 3.44
N GLU A 756 -2.22 19.63 2.43
CA GLU A 756 -1.99 20.58 1.35
C GLU A 756 -3.13 20.53 0.34
N PRO A 757 -3.66 21.67 -0.14
CA PRO A 757 -4.63 21.70 -1.23
C PRO A 757 -4.13 20.95 -2.47
N LEU A 758 -5.02 20.24 -3.17
CA LEU A 758 -4.66 19.46 -4.35
C LEU A 758 -3.99 20.31 -5.43
N LEU A 759 -4.43 21.56 -5.61
CA LEU A 759 -3.82 22.50 -6.56
C LEU A 759 -2.30 22.66 -6.32
N ASN A 760 -1.88 22.78 -5.05
CA ASN A 760 -0.47 22.89 -4.69
C ASN A 760 0.28 21.62 -5.07
N ILE A 761 -0.29 20.44 -4.78
CA ILE A 761 0.32 19.15 -5.07
C ILE A 761 0.52 18.96 -6.58
N TYR A 762 -0.50 19.26 -7.40
CA TYR A 762 -0.39 19.17 -8.86
C TYR A 762 0.62 20.15 -9.44
N LEU A 763 0.61 21.40 -8.97
CA LEU A 763 1.58 22.40 -9.39
C LEU A 763 3.00 21.99 -8.99
N GLN A 764 3.20 21.51 -7.76
CA GLN A 764 4.50 21.01 -7.30
C GLN A 764 4.98 19.81 -8.12
N ALA A 765 4.10 18.87 -8.44
CA ALA A 765 4.45 17.74 -9.30
C ALA A 765 4.96 18.23 -10.68
N GLY A 766 4.23 19.16 -11.32
CA GLY A 766 4.65 19.76 -12.58
C GLY A 766 5.95 20.57 -12.46
N LEU A 767 6.07 21.43 -11.44
CA LEU A 767 7.26 22.24 -11.20
C LEU A 767 8.49 21.37 -10.88
N SER A 768 8.33 20.22 -10.24
CA SER A 768 9.45 19.31 -9.95
C SER A 768 10.09 18.74 -11.22
N ALA A 769 9.30 18.54 -12.28
CA ALA A 769 9.80 18.11 -13.58
C ALA A 769 10.54 19.24 -14.31
N LEU A 770 10.14 20.50 -14.07
CA LEU A 770 10.68 21.68 -14.73
C LEU A 770 11.83 22.34 -13.95
N LYS A 771 11.98 22.05 -12.65
CA LYS A 771 12.95 22.70 -11.78
C LYS A 771 14.38 22.32 -12.15
N THR A 772 15.09 23.26 -12.78
CA THR A 772 16.52 23.17 -13.08
C THR A 772 17.30 24.28 -12.36
N PRO A 773 18.63 24.17 -12.22
CA PRO A 773 19.45 25.27 -11.67
C PRO A 773 19.30 26.58 -12.45
N TYR A 774 19.14 26.50 -13.78
CA TYR A 774 19.01 27.67 -14.68
C TYR A 774 17.73 28.49 -14.44
N CYS A 775 16.70 27.91 -13.84
CA CYS A 775 15.44 28.58 -13.54
C CYS A 775 15.58 29.81 -12.62
N TYR A 776 16.70 29.92 -11.91
CA TYR A 776 17.01 30.96 -10.94
C TYR A 776 18.04 31.98 -11.43
N GLU A 777 18.55 31.84 -12.66
CA GLU A 777 19.48 32.81 -13.26
C GLU A 777 18.73 34.02 -13.86
N ASP A 778 19.42 35.16 -13.96
CA ASP A 778 18.83 36.43 -14.44
C ASP A 778 18.41 36.38 -15.93
N ASP A 779 19.02 35.49 -16.72
CA ASP A 779 18.73 35.27 -18.15
C ASP A 779 17.66 34.18 -18.40
N CYS A 780 16.97 33.72 -17.35
CA CYS A 780 15.91 32.72 -17.47
C CYS A 780 14.75 33.22 -18.35
N THR A 781 14.27 32.35 -19.25
CA THR A 781 13.20 32.74 -20.20
C THR A 781 11.90 33.06 -19.47
N LYS A 782 11.16 34.09 -19.93
CA LYS A 782 9.81 34.40 -19.41
C LYS A 782 8.78 33.29 -19.66
N GLU A 783 9.09 32.32 -20.52
CA GLU A 783 8.25 31.13 -20.78
C GLU A 783 8.44 30.05 -19.69
N ASP A 784 9.49 30.12 -18.86
CA ASP A 784 9.67 29.23 -17.72
C ASP A 784 8.69 29.62 -16.59
N PRO A 785 7.82 28.70 -16.12
CA PRO A 785 6.96 28.96 -14.96
C PRO A 785 7.75 29.41 -13.72
N LEU A 786 8.96 28.91 -13.52
CA LEU A 786 9.83 29.31 -12.42
C LEU A 786 10.46 30.69 -12.60
N SER A 787 10.17 31.41 -13.68
CA SER A 787 10.46 32.85 -13.75
C SER A 787 9.56 33.67 -12.81
N GLN A 788 8.41 33.13 -12.40
CA GLN A 788 7.47 33.80 -11.49
C GLN A 788 7.78 33.46 -10.03
N GLU A 789 7.82 34.49 -9.17
CA GLU A 789 8.15 34.36 -7.74
C GLU A 789 7.19 33.42 -6.98
N ALA A 790 5.90 33.45 -7.31
CA ALA A 790 4.90 32.57 -6.69
C ALA A 790 5.21 31.08 -6.94
N PHE A 791 5.60 30.72 -8.18
CA PHE A 791 5.97 29.34 -8.51
C PHE A 791 7.35 28.97 -7.95
N ARG A 792 8.30 29.91 -7.85
CA ARG A 792 9.58 29.68 -7.14
C ARG A 792 9.36 29.33 -5.68
N THR A 793 8.48 30.06 -5.01
CA THR A 793 8.14 29.83 -3.59
C THR A 793 7.56 28.44 -3.41
N LEU A 794 6.62 28.04 -4.29
CA LEU A 794 6.00 26.73 -4.25
C LEU A 794 6.99 25.59 -4.57
N ALA A 795 7.98 25.86 -5.43
CA ALA A 795 8.99 24.89 -5.86
C ALA A 795 10.24 24.83 -4.97
N LEU A 796 10.41 25.75 -4.01
CA LEU A 796 11.58 25.83 -3.13
C LEU A 796 11.94 24.49 -2.46
N PRO A 797 11.00 23.74 -1.83
CA PRO A 797 11.33 22.48 -1.16
C PRO A 797 11.54 21.29 -2.13
N LEU A 798 11.28 21.46 -3.42
CA LEU A 798 11.34 20.36 -4.40
C LEU A 798 12.77 20.03 -4.83
N PRO A 799 13.07 18.77 -5.18
CA PRO A 799 14.37 18.43 -5.78
C PRO A 799 14.52 19.07 -7.17
N TYR A 800 15.76 19.26 -7.61
CA TYR A 800 16.04 19.55 -9.01
C TYR A 800 15.78 18.31 -9.88
N SER A 801 15.26 18.52 -11.09
CA SER A 801 15.05 17.47 -12.07
C SER A 801 16.38 16.80 -12.42
N LYS A 802 16.42 15.46 -12.36
CA LYS A 802 17.62 14.65 -12.69
C LYS A 802 17.78 14.38 -14.19
N GLN A 803 16.81 14.78 -15.02
CA GLN A 803 16.89 14.56 -16.45
C GLN A 803 17.74 15.66 -17.11
N HIS A 804 18.93 15.28 -17.60
CA HIS A 804 19.85 16.16 -18.32
C HIS A 804 19.67 16.15 -19.84
N HIS A 805 18.65 15.45 -20.38
CA HIS A 805 18.43 15.41 -21.83
C HIS A 805 17.72 16.69 -22.29
N SER A 806 18.49 17.67 -22.74
CA SER A 806 17.96 18.85 -23.41
C SER A 806 17.23 18.44 -24.69
N LYS A 807 15.95 18.83 -24.79
CA LYS A 807 15.12 18.65 -25.99
C LYS A 807 14.97 19.99 -26.67
N LEU A 808 15.28 20.06 -27.97
CA LEU A 808 15.04 21.28 -28.74
C LEU A 808 13.56 21.38 -29.11
N VAL A 809 12.98 22.56 -28.88
CA VAL A 809 11.61 22.89 -29.25
C VAL A 809 11.65 24.06 -30.24
N CYS A 810 10.88 23.95 -31.32
CA CYS A 810 10.86 24.98 -32.34
C CYS A 810 10.23 26.27 -31.81
N TYR A 811 10.87 27.41 -32.06
CA TYR A 811 10.34 28.72 -31.66
C TYR A 811 8.99 29.06 -32.32
N ILE A 812 8.75 28.59 -33.55
CA ILE A 812 7.55 28.92 -34.34
C ILE A 812 6.42 27.94 -34.05
N THR A 813 6.67 26.64 -34.26
CA THR A 813 5.61 25.62 -34.15
C THR A 813 5.38 25.15 -32.71
N LYS A 814 6.31 25.43 -31.79
CA LYS A 814 6.33 24.89 -30.42
C LYS A 814 6.34 23.36 -30.35
N GLU A 815 6.63 22.69 -31.47
CA GLU A 815 6.82 21.24 -31.56
C GLU A 815 8.27 20.85 -31.24
N LEU A 816 8.46 19.59 -30.84
CA LEU A 816 9.77 18.99 -30.67
C LEU A 816 10.54 18.99 -32.00
N MET A 817 11.84 19.32 -31.95
CA MET A 817 12.77 19.14 -33.04
C MET A 817 13.52 17.82 -32.86
N ASP A 818 13.16 16.81 -33.67
CA ASP A 818 13.65 15.43 -33.56
C ASP A 818 14.02 14.86 -34.94
N THR A 819 14.11 13.53 -35.06
CA THR A 819 14.44 12.88 -36.33
C THR A 819 13.39 13.09 -37.43
N GLU A 820 12.12 13.22 -37.07
CA GLU A 820 11.01 13.43 -38.01
C GLU A 820 10.82 14.92 -38.32
N ASN A 821 11.16 15.80 -37.38
CA ASN A 821 11.08 17.25 -37.53
C ASN A 821 12.42 17.94 -37.20
N PRO A 822 13.47 17.73 -38.01
CA PRO A 822 14.81 18.10 -37.60
C PRO A 822 15.06 19.61 -37.56
N PRO A 823 16.01 20.06 -36.73
CA PRO A 823 16.43 21.46 -36.68
C PRO A 823 17.19 21.86 -37.96
N GLN A 824 16.80 22.99 -38.52
CA GLN A 824 17.39 23.64 -39.69
C GLN A 824 17.97 24.99 -39.28
N VAL A 825 19.20 25.25 -39.69
CA VAL A 825 19.95 26.46 -39.40
C VAL A 825 19.86 27.40 -40.60
N LEU A 826 19.40 28.63 -40.37
CA LEU A 826 19.44 29.70 -41.38
C LEU A 826 20.86 30.27 -41.51
N PRO A 827 21.19 31.01 -42.59
CA PRO A 827 22.50 31.64 -42.77
C PRO A 827 22.92 32.61 -41.65
N ASN A 828 21.97 33.15 -40.88
CA ASN A 828 22.23 34.00 -39.72
C ASN A 828 22.44 33.22 -38.40
N GLY A 829 22.48 31.88 -38.45
CA GLY A 829 22.72 31.03 -37.29
C GLY A 829 21.50 30.72 -36.42
N TYR A 830 20.31 31.24 -36.73
CA TYR A 830 19.10 30.87 -36.00
C TYR A 830 18.54 29.52 -36.45
N VAL A 831 18.00 28.77 -35.50
CA VAL A 831 17.53 27.39 -35.70
C VAL A 831 16.02 27.30 -35.55
N TYR A 832 15.37 26.66 -36.53
CA TYR A 832 13.93 26.37 -36.51
C TYR A 832 13.68 24.95 -37.04
N SER A 833 12.46 24.43 -36.87
CA SER A 833 12.14 23.08 -37.33
C SER A 833 11.89 23.05 -38.83
N THR A 834 12.13 21.91 -39.45
CA THR A 834 11.88 21.72 -40.89
C THR A 834 10.42 22.02 -41.24
N LYS A 835 9.46 21.50 -40.46
CA LYS A 835 8.03 21.80 -40.66
C LYS A 835 7.72 23.30 -40.62
N ALA A 836 8.29 24.04 -39.66
CA ALA A 836 8.07 25.47 -39.54
C ALA A 836 8.54 26.25 -40.78
N LEU A 837 9.71 25.86 -41.30
CA LEU A 837 10.31 26.52 -42.45
C LEU A 837 9.58 26.16 -43.76
N GLU A 838 9.18 24.90 -43.94
CA GLU A 838 8.39 24.48 -45.10
C GLU A 838 7.01 25.16 -45.14
N GLU A 839 6.32 25.25 -44.00
CA GLU A 839 5.04 25.99 -43.94
C GLU A 839 5.23 27.47 -44.25
N MET A 840 6.32 28.07 -43.77
CA MET A 840 6.65 29.46 -44.05
C MET A 840 6.95 29.68 -45.52
N ALA A 841 7.76 28.82 -46.13
CA ALA A 841 8.08 28.86 -47.56
C ALA A 841 6.81 28.69 -48.41
N LYS A 842 5.91 27.76 -48.05
CA LYS A 842 4.60 27.58 -48.71
C LYS A 842 3.75 28.84 -48.67
N LYS A 843 3.72 29.56 -47.54
CA LYS A 843 2.95 30.80 -47.38
C LYS A 843 3.59 32.01 -48.09
N ASN A 844 4.91 32.00 -48.28
CA ASN A 844 5.69 33.14 -48.76
C ASN A 844 6.32 32.91 -50.15
N ASN A 845 5.66 32.14 -51.03
CA ASN A 845 6.13 31.87 -52.40
C ASN A 845 7.59 31.35 -52.45
N GLY A 846 7.93 30.39 -51.59
CA GLY A 846 9.24 29.75 -51.54
C GLY A 846 10.31 30.53 -50.77
N ARG A 847 9.94 31.61 -50.06
CA ARG A 847 10.88 32.42 -49.24
C ARG A 847 10.70 32.15 -47.76
N ILE A 848 11.82 31.99 -47.06
CA ILE A 848 11.86 31.90 -45.61
C ILE A 848 12.30 33.24 -45.04
N ILE A 849 11.57 33.75 -44.05
CA ILE A 849 11.87 35.02 -43.38
C ILE A 849 12.15 34.72 -41.91
N CYS A 850 13.37 34.95 -41.45
CA CYS A 850 13.73 34.77 -40.05
C CYS A 850 12.88 35.70 -39.17
N PRO A 851 12.03 35.18 -38.25
CA PRO A 851 11.14 36.01 -37.45
C PRO A 851 11.88 36.89 -36.44
N ARG A 852 13.16 36.61 -36.16
CA ARG A 852 13.97 37.35 -35.19
C ARG A 852 14.80 38.47 -35.81
N THR A 853 15.22 38.33 -37.06
CA THR A 853 16.16 39.26 -37.71
C THR A 853 15.63 39.85 -39.02
N GLY A 854 14.54 39.30 -39.56
CA GLY A 854 14.01 39.68 -40.87
C GLY A 854 14.81 39.18 -42.07
N LEU A 855 15.88 38.40 -41.87
CA LEU A 855 16.66 37.82 -42.97
C LEU A 855 15.77 36.98 -43.88
N VAL A 856 15.85 37.20 -45.19
CA VAL A 856 15.15 36.41 -46.21
C VAL A 856 16.13 35.44 -46.86
N CYS A 857 15.80 34.15 -46.89
CA CYS A 857 16.58 33.10 -47.56
C CYS A 857 15.67 32.09 -48.26
N SER A 858 16.27 31.21 -49.06
CA SER A 858 15.59 30.11 -49.77
C SER A 858 15.84 28.77 -49.09
N ASP A 859 15.05 27.75 -49.41
CA ASP A 859 15.21 26.39 -48.85
C ASP A 859 16.59 25.79 -49.11
N THR A 860 17.25 26.18 -50.21
CA THR A 860 18.60 25.70 -50.55
C THR A 860 19.70 26.27 -49.64
N ASP A 861 19.41 27.34 -48.92
CA ASP A 861 20.36 28.01 -48.02
C ASP A 861 20.35 27.42 -46.59
N LEU A 862 19.44 26.47 -46.32
CA LEU A 862 19.28 25.85 -45.02
C LEU A 862 20.29 24.73 -44.80
N VAL A 863 20.84 24.67 -43.59
CA VAL A 863 21.74 23.59 -43.18
C VAL A 863 21.10 22.80 -42.05
N LYS A 864 21.01 21.48 -42.20
CA LYS A 864 20.51 20.60 -41.13
C LYS A 864 21.50 20.57 -39.96
N ALA A 865 21.03 20.88 -38.76
CA ALA A 865 21.81 20.70 -37.54
C ALA A 865 21.70 19.25 -37.04
N TYR A 866 22.82 18.71 -36.57
CA TYR A 866 22.89 17.44 -35.88
C TYR A 866 23.22 17.70 -34.42
N ILE A 867 22.41 17.17 -33.51
CA ILE A 867 22.60 17.29 -32.07
C ILE A 867 23.16 15.94 -31.61
N SER A 868 24.34 15.96 -30.98
CA SER A 868 24.99 14.79 -30.38
C SER A 868 24.61 14.62 -28.93
#